data_AF-A0A2A2YB69-F1
#
_entry.id   AF-A0A2A2YB69-F1
#
_cell.length_a   1.000
_cell.length_b   1.000
_cell.length_c   1.000
_cell.angle_alpha   90.00
_cell.angle_beta   90.00
_cell.angle_gamma   90.00
#
_symmetry.space_group_name_H-M   'P 1'
#
loop_
_entity.id
_entity.type
_entity.pdbx_description
1 polymer ?
#
loop_
_entity_poly.entity_id
_entity_poly.type
_entity_poly.pdbx_seq_one_letter_code
_entity_poly.pdbx_strand_id
1 'polypeptide(L)'
;MGPRDRMEGMKWLHRSLLCLLCFSVVAQESLTWPQATMTSKPWTRWWWLGSAVDEASITQQLQQFSQAGMGGVEICPIYGVTGFDAREKEFLSKDWMKLLDHTGKETKRLQMGLDLTTGTGWPFGGPWVKREDSLMSIAWKDAKSASMQNAEIRERLMLVKRAAPGGAGNVVDPFSVAVLDRYLQPFDAAWKSAPPQGIRAQFHDSFEYFGANWTRTMQEDFLRLRGYDLLEHLPALAGHGEADYVARIKHDYRMTLNELHLTFMRRWNAWSKDKGYVTRNQGHGAPCNLIDLYAASDIPETEAFGGLPDEHMPMLQMASSSAHVKGSTLSSAESFTWLGEHFQTAHADLKAAADYLWLCGVNHIIFHGIPFSPSDAPWPGWQFYASVNMGPNGGLWHSMPAFNAYITRVQSVLQRGQSDGDALVYFPMADLFQSEEGNLMAFTMHNVEQYFSKHAFYQAALALRQQGVQYDFLSDAFVEKAVVKDGKILLGGNEWQCLYLAGARVIPVATMEKLLVLARDGATICFEKELPQTVVGFHQHAEREQRLHKMLDLLEFIDQGVTKVALLGKGKIVVSADRAALVQAAAIRPEQFLHAGLQGIRRKDQGGHWYFLVNRGKTAVDAYLPLRGKNFLLMNPMAEHEIGRPQMKQVGDETQVRIELAAGESMIVREIPLDQKAADWVYHEKAGEPIAWGQEWRVEFGQGGPKSPATFSLTELRPWTEQVGEDYRNFSGSARYTTTIKLGETAAAAYMLDLGEVADSADVRVNGKSVARLWARPFTVVLKDVFRAGENVIEIEVTNVAANRIAYMDRTQQKWKIFKEINIVNRDYKPLDASTWPVRPAGLIGPVSLTPLKAK
;
A
#
# COMPACT_ATOMS: atom_id res chain seq x y z
N MET A 1 -15.46 61.76 50.19
CA MET A 1 -14.09 61.76 49.60
C MET A 1 -13.92 60.42 48.90
N GLY A 2 -13.61 60.25 47.62
CA GLY A 2 -13.48 61.06 46.42
C GLY A 2 -13.59 60.06 45.23
N PRO A 3 -13.95 60.49 44.02
CA PRO A 3 -14.55 59.61 43.03
C PRO A 3 -13.51 59.00 42.08
N ARG A 4 -13.22 57.70 42.20
CA ARG A 4 -12.56 56.90 41.15
C ARG A 4 -12.71 55.37 41.24
N ASP A 5 -13.77 54.87 41.90
CA ASP A 5 -14.07 53.42 41.98
C ASP A 5 -15.56 53.11 41.68
N ARG A 6 -16.07 53.57 40.53
CA ARG A 6 -17.37 53.15 39.98
C ARG A 6 -17.34 53.13 38.46
N MET A 7 -16.63 52.18 37.85
CA MET A 7 -16.79 51.86 36.43
C MET A 7 -16.24 50.48 36.04
N GLU A 8 -16.53 49.42 36.81
CA GLU A 8 -16.26 48.02 36.35
C GLU A 8 -17.41 47.03 36.63
N GLY A 9 -18.63 47.53 36.87
CA GLY A 9 -19.78 46.69 37.25
C GLY A 9 -20.90 46.52 36.22
N MET A 10 -20.71 46.88 34.94
CA MET A 10 -21.83 46.95 33.98
C MET A 10 -21.49 46.61 32.52
N LYS A 11 -20.57 45.67 32.29
CA LYS A 11 -20.30 45.09 30.94
C LYS A 11 -20.35 43.55 30.90
N TRP A 12 -21.01 42.92 31.87
CA TRP A 12 -21.13 41.45 31.97
C TRP A 12 -22.55 40.89 31.82
N LEU A 13 -23.50 41.67 31.29
CA LEU A 13 -24.89 41.24 31.15
C LEU A 13 -25.51 41.47 29.75
N HIS A 14 -24.72 41.77 28.73
CA HIS A 14 -25.17 41.87 27.33
C HIS A 14 -24.33 41.05 26.32
N ARG A 15 -23.48 40.13 26.81
CA ARG A 15 -22.79 39.13 25.97
C ARG A 15 -23.21 37.69 26.22
N SER A 16 -24.15 37.45 27.13
CA SER A 16 -24.59 36.10 27.51
C SER A 16 -25.96 35.70 26.94
N LEU A 17 -26.49 36.44 25.94
CA LEU A 17 -27.76 36.11 25.27
C LEU A 17 -27.63 35.95 23.74
N LEU A 18 -26.41 35.81 23.21
CA LEU A 18 -26.15 35.53 21.79
C LEU A 18 -25.33 34.24 21.55
N CYS A 19 -25.43 33.28 22.48
CA CYS A 19 -24.75 31.98 22.39
C CYS A 19 -25.69 30.76 22.60
N LEU A 20 -26.99 30.90 22.37
CA LEU A 20 -27.96 29.80 22.53
C LEU A 20 -28.84 29.52 21.31
N LEU A 21 -28.36 29.86 20.11
CA LEU A 21 -28.95 29.44 18.84
C LEU A 21 -27.85 29.07 17.83
N CYS A 22 -26.88 28.26 18.24
CA CYS A 22 -26.18 27.40 17.28
C CYS A 22 -27.10 26.20 17.02
N PHE A 23 -28.12 26.39 16.18
CA PHE A 23 -28.68 25.25 15.47
C PHE A 23 -27.49 24.60 14.75
N SER A 24 -27.14 23.40 15.18
CA SER A 24 -26.35 22.47 14.40
C SER A 24 -27.11 22.22 13.10
N VAL A 25 -26.88 23.09 12.11
CA VAL A 25 -27.14 22.73 10.72
C VAL A 25 -26.15 21.61 10.44
N VAL A 26 -26.60 20.37 10.64
CA VAL A 26 -25.95 19.22 10.04
C VAL A 26 -25.99 19.52 8.55
N ALA A 27 -24.86 19.96 7.99
CA ALA A 27 -24.75 20.19 6.57
C ALA A 27 -25.16 18.88 5.90
N GLN A 28 -26.20 18.92 5.07
CA GLN A 28 -26.65 17.75 4.33
C GLN A 28 -25.48 17.30 3.46
N GLU A 29 -24.83 16.19 3.84
CA GLU A 29 -23.66 15.71 3.11
C GLU A 29 -24.03 15.44 1.66
N SER A 30 -23.19 15.90 0.73
CA SER A 30 -23.43 15.67 -0.69
C SER A 30 -23.41 14.17 -1.01
N LEU A 31 -24.29 13.75 -1.92
CA LEU A 31 -24.36 12.39 -2.47
C LEU A 31 -23.24 12.10 -3.49
N THR A 32 -22.15 12.87 -3.43
CA THR A 32 -21.03 12.79 -4.37
C THR A 32 -19.85 12.05 -3.74
N TRP A 33 -18.83 11.79 -4.56
CA TRP A 33 -17.51 11.36 -4.07
C TRP A 33 -16.95 12.34 -3.02
N PRO A 34 -16.20 11.84 -2.02
CA PRO A 34 -15.41 12.71 -1.17
C PRO A 34 -14.47 13.58 -2.01
N GLN A 35 -14.20 14.79 -1.53
CA GLN A 35 -13.32 15.72 -2.23
C GLN A 35 -11.95 15.08 -2.42
N ALA A 36 -11.46 15.07 -3.66
CA ALA A 36 -10.11 14.61 -3.97
C ALA A 36 -9.09 15.50 -3.24
N THR A 37 -8.12 14.85 -2.59
CA THR A 37 -7.00 15.50 -1.93
C THR A 37 -5.71 15.17 -2.68
N MET A 38 -4.63 15.87 -2.34
CA MET A 38 -3.29 15.58 -2.84
C MET A 38 -2.88 14.12 -2.55
N THR A 39 -3.27 13.56 -1.40
CA THR A 39 -2.93 12.19 -1.00
C THR A 39 -3.94 11.15 -1.47
N SER A 40 -5.17 11.54 -1.80
CA SER A 40 -6.12 10.61 -2.40
C SER A 40 -5.76 10.30 -3.85
N LYS A 41 -5.01 11.17 -4.54
CA LYS A 41 -4.40 10.85 -5.84
C LYS A 41 -3.19 9.91 -5.67
N PRO A 42 -2.86 9.04 -6.65
CA PRO A 42 -1.63 8.26 -6.63
C PRO A 42 -0.40 9.14 -6.81
N TRP A 43 0.72 8.71 -6.24
CA TRP A 43 2.02 9.36 -6.39
C TRP A 43 2.98 8.44 -7.12
N THR A 44 4.18 8.93 -7.46
CA THR A 44 5.25 8.09 -8.03
C THR A 44 6.59 8.39 -7.38
N ARG A 45 7.39 7.35 -7.17
CA ARG A 45 8.82 7.51 -6.99
C ARG A 45 9.44 7.97 -8.29
N TRP A 46 10.03 9.17 -8.26
CA TRP A 46 10.62 9.86 -9.38
C TRP A 46 12.15 9.71 -9.36
N TRP A 47 12.65 8.78 -10.16
CA TRP A 47 14.07 8.43 -10.15
C TRP A 47 14.91 9.50 -10.84
N TRP A 48 15.74 10.20 -10.08
CA TRP A 48 16.67 11.19 -10.59
C TRP A 48 18.00 10.54 -10.96
N LEU A 49 18.06 9.98 -12.18
CA LEU A 49 19.25 9.34 -12.71
C LEU A 49 20.40 10.34 -12.87
N GLY A 50 21.48 10.14 -12.13
CA GLY A 50 22.67 11.02 -12.10
C GLY A 50 22.38 12.40 -11.51
N SER A 51 21.18 12.60 -10.96
CA SER A 51 20.57 13.92 -10.80
C SER A 51 20.75 14.83 -12.02
N ALA A 52 20.80 14.24 -13.22
CA ALA A 52 21.02 14.93 -14.49
C ALA A 52 19.69 15.54 -14.99
N VAL A 53 19.09 16.38 -14.14
CA VAL A 53 17.80 17.03 -14.33
C VAL A 53 17.98 18.51 -14.63
N ASP A 54 17.00 19.13 -15.29
CA ASP A 54 16.99 20.55 -15.61
C ASP A 54 15.61 21.17 -15.33
N GLU A 55 15.57 22.48 -15.11
CA GLU A 55 14.35 23.20 -14.70
C GLU A 55 13.22 23.09 -15.74
N ALA A 56 13.54 23.07 -17.04
CA ALA A 56 12.53 23.01 -18.09
C ALA A 56 11.88 21.62 -18.16
N SER A 57 12.69 20.55 -18.17
CA SER A 57 12.22 19.17 -18.13
C SER A 57 11.48 18.84 -16.83
N ILE A 58 11.92 19.38 -15.68
CA ILE A 58 11.21 19.26 -14.40
C ILE A 58 9.81 19.87 -14.51
N THR A 59 9.72 21.11 -14.99
CA THR A 59 8.45 21.82 -15.18
C THR A 59 7.51 21.03 -16.09
N GLN A 60 8.03 20.55 -17.23
CA GLN A 60 7.25 19.81 -18.21
C GLN A 60 6.72 18.49 -17.65
N GLN A 61 7.58 17.67 -17.02
CA GLN A 61 7.17 16.37 -16.49
C GLN A 61 6.17 16.52 -15.33
N LEU A 62 6.37 17.48 -14.43
CA LEU A 62 5.39 17.73 -13.36
C LEU A 62 4.04 18.18 -13.92
N GLN A 63 4.03 19.00 -14.99
CA GLN A 63 2.78 19.34 -15.69
C GLN A 63 2.12 18.10 -16.30
N GLN A 64 2.89 17.20 -16.93
CA GLN A 64 2.37 15.94 -17.46
C GLN A 64 1.80 15.05 -16.35
N PHE A 65 2.49 14.92 -15.22
CA PHE A 65 2.03 14.14 -14.06
C PHE A 65 0.75 14.74 -13.47
N SER A 66 0.70 16.06 -13.29
CA SER A 66 -0.50 16.76 -12.82
C SER A 66 -1.69 16.54 -13.76
N GLN A 67 -1.50 16.67 -15.07
CA GLN A 67 -2.53 16.42 -16.09
C GLN A 67 -2.98 14.95 -16.12
N ALA A 68 -2.06 14.02 -15.84
CA ALA A 68 -2.37 12.60 -15.68
C ALA A 68 -3.06 12.26 -14.35
N GLY A 69 -3.30 13.23 -13.46
CA GLY A 69 -3.99 13.01 -12.20
C GLY A 69 -3.10 12.52 -11.06
N MET A 70 -1.77 12.64 -11.17
CA MET A 70 -0.85 12.34 -10.08
C MET A 70 -0.98 13.40 -8.97
N GLY A 71 -0.89 12.95 -7.72
CA GLY A 71 -0.96 13.79 -6.53
C GLY A 71 0.38 14.33 -6.07
N GLY A 72 1.49 13.73 -6.50
CA GLY A 72 2.82 14.08 -6.02
C GLY A 72 3.89 13.14 -6.52
N VAL A 73 5.12 13.47 -6.14
CA VAL A 73 6.34 12.73 -6.48
C VAL A 73 7.20 12.53 -5.24
N GLU A 74 7.92 11.42 -5.19
CA GLU A 74 9.02 11.19 -4.25
C GLU A 74 10.34 11.23 -5.02
N ILE A 75 11.22 12.20 -4.75
CA ILE A 75 12.53 12.24 -5.40
C ILE A 75 13.44 11.19 -4.75
N CYS A 76 13.92 10.25 -5.57
CA CYS A 76 15.00 9.34 -5.21
C CYS A 76 16.19 9.54 -6.17
N PRO A 77 17.27 10.21 -5.72
CA PRO A 77 18.48 10.38 -6.53
C PRO A 77 19.24 9.08 -6.66
N ILE A 78 19.59 8.69 -7.89
CA ILE A 78 20.29 7.45 -8.18
C ILE A 78 21.41 7.62 -9.22
N TYR A 79 22.11 6.53 -9.55
CA TYR A 79 23.16 6.45 -10.58
C TYR A 79 22.76 7.08 -11.93
N GLY A 80 23.76 7.47 -12.73
CA GLY A 80 23.57 8.21 -13.97
C GLY A 80 23.29 7.41 -15.23
N VAL A 81 23.24 8.13 -16.36
CA VAL A 81 23.00 7.60 -17.70
C VAL A 81 24.23 7.83 -18.59
N THR A 82 24.66 6.79 -19.30
CA THR A 82 25.84 6.83 -20.17
C THR A 82 25.64 7.85 -21.29
N GLY A 83 26.60 8.78 -21.45
CA GLY A 83 26.53 9.84 -22.46
C GLY A 83 25.88 11.13 -21.95
N PHE A 84 25.43 11.16 -20.69
CA PHE A 84 24.85 12.33 -20.03
C PHE A 84 25.68 12.79 -18.82
N ASP A 85 26.92 12.29 -18.68
CA ASP A 85 27.84 12.56 -17.57
C ASP A 85 28.04 14.06 -17.31
N ALA A 86 28.13 14.88 -18.38
CA ALA A 86 28.30 16.33 -18.27
C ALA A 86 27.10 17.08 -17.67
N ARG A 87 25.93 16.42 -17.56
CA ARG A 87 24.71 16.97 -16.95
C ARG A 87 24.53 16.55 -15.50
N GLU A 88 25.34 15.60 -15.01
CA GLU A 88 25.22 15.07 -13.65
C GLU A 88 25.45 16.15 -12.58
N LYS A 89 24.72 16.03 -11.48
CA LYS A 89 24.80 16.95 -10.34
C LYS A 89 25.12 16.15 -9.09
N GLU A 90 26.18 16.56 -8.39
CA GLU A 90 26.51 15.95 -7.11
C GLU A 90 25.40 16.21 -6.09
N PHE A 91 25.00 15.16 -5.38
CA PHE A 91 23.99 15.22 -4.34
C PHE A 91 24.34 16.25 -3.26
N LEU A 92 23.35 17.04 -2.84
CA LEU A 92 23.48 18.18 -1.90
C LEU A 92 24.41 19.33 -2.35
N SER A 93 24.93 19.32 -3.58
CA SER A 93 25.63 20.48 -4.15
C SER A 93 24.69 21.69 -4.31
N LYS A 94 25.25 22.89 -4.47
CA LYS A 94 24.46 24.12 -4.69
C LYS A 94 23.53 24.01 -5.90
N ASP A 95 24.02 23.43 -7.00
CA ASP A 95 23.23 23.22 -8.20
C ASP A 95 22.09 22.22 -7.95
N TRP A 96 22.36 21.13 -7.24
CA TRP A 96 21.34 20.14 -6.88
C TRP A 96 20.25 20.76 -5.99
N MET A 97 20.65 21.55 -4.98
CA MET A 97 19.72 22.25 -4.10
C MET A 97 18.84 23.26 -4.85
N LYS A 98 19.38 23.92 -5.89
CA LYS A 98 18.60 24.82 -6.77
C LYS A 98 17.50 24.05 -7.52
N LEU A 99 17.82 22.86 -8.04
CA LEU A 99 16.88 22.02 -8.78
C LEU A 99 15.80 21.44 -7.84
N LEU A 100 16.17 21.08 -6.62
CA LEU A 100 15.21 20.67 -5.58
C LEU A 100 14.25 21.81 -5.23
N ASP A 101 14.74 23.03 -5.02
CA ASP A 101 13.91 24.21 -4.74
C ASP A 101 12.98 24.56 -5.90
N HIS A 102 13.47 24.48 -7.16
CA HIS A 102 12.64 24.63 -8.35
C HIS A 102 11.52 23.58 -8.40
N THR A 103 11.85 22.31 -8.12
CA THR A 103 10.86 21.22 -8.03
C THR A 103 9.81 21.49 -6.95
N GLY A 104 10.22 21.99 -5.79
CA GLY A 104 9.33 22.39 -4.71
C GLY A 104 8.37 23.52 -5.10
N LYS A 105 8.85 24.52 -5.84
CA LYS A 105 8.03 25.61 -6.36
C LYS A 105 7.02 25.11 -7.40
N GLU A 106 7.44 24.24 -8.31
CA GLU A 106 6.57 23.70 -9.36
C GLU A 106 5.50 22.74 -8.82
N THR A 107 5.86 21.87 -7.88
CA THR A 107 4.88 21.01 -7.20
C THR A 107 3.84 21.84 -6.44
N LYS A 108 4.26 22.89 -5.72
CA LYS A 108 3.33 23.85 -5.09
C LYS A 108 2.44 24.57 -6.11
N ARG A 109 3.00 25.02 -7.24
CA ARG A 109 2.24 25.66 -8.34
C ARG A 109 1.15 24.74 -8.90
N LEU A 110 1.43 23.44 -8.93
CA LEU A 110 0.54 22.40 -9.47
C LEU A 110 -0.34 21.71 -8.40
N GLN A 111 -0.28 22.15 -7.14
CA GLN A 111 -0.97 21.51 -6.01
C GLN A 111 -0.62 20.02 -5.85
N MET A 112 0.64 19.69 -6.13
CA MET A 112 1.22 18.36 -5.96
C MET A 112 2.08 18.32 -4.70
N GLY A 113 2.25 17.13 -4.13
CA GLY A 113 3.16 16.90 -3.02
C GLY A 113 4.55 16.50 -3.49
N LEU A 114 5.53 16.75 -2.62
CA LEU A 114 6.93 16.41 -2.84
C LEU A 114 7.46 15.69 -1.60
N ASP A 115 7.83 14.43 -1.77
CA ASP A 115 8.61 13.68 -0.77
C ASP A 115 10.07 13.58 -1.24
N LEU A 116 10.99 13.35 -0.31
CA LEU A 116 12.41 13.21 -0.60
C LEU A 116 12.99 12.04 0.19
N THR A 117 13.65 11.11 -0.50
CA THR A 117 14.51 10.11 0.16
C THR A 117 15.59 10.83 0.97
N THR A 118 15.73 10.51 2.25
CA THR A 118 16.80 11.09 3.09
C THR A 118 18.14 10.44 2.74
N GLY A 119 18.65 10.70 1.53
CA GLY A 119 19.85 10.08 0.98
C GLY A 119 19.80 9.94 -0.54
N THR A 120 20.69 9.10 -1.08
CA THR A 120 20.68 8.69 -2.48
C THR A 120 20.56 7.18 -2.52
N GLY A 121 19.76 6.62 -3.43
CA GLY A 121 19.49 5.18 -3.42
C GLY A 121 19.11 4.70 -2.01
N TRP A 122 19.65 3.55 -1.58
CA TRP A 122 19.38 2.98 -0.25
C TRP A 122 20.47 1.97 0.17
N PRO A 123 20.59 1.62 1.46
CA PRO A 123 20.01 2.31 2.63
C PRO A 123 20.78 3.60 2.96
N PHE A 124 20.52 4.22 4.12
CA PHE A 124 21.22 5.45 4.52
C PHE A 124 22.74 5.27 4.53
N GLY A 125 23.43 6.15 3.80
CA GLY A 125 24.87 6.18 3.71
C GLY A 125 25.34 7.30 2.79
N GLY A 126 26.65 7.45 2.69
CA GLY A 126 27.26 8.48 1.86
C GLY A 126 28.77 8.59 2.07
N PRO A 127 29.47 9.38 1.26
CA PRO A 127 30.94 9.50 1.33
C PRO A 127 31.44 10.11 2.65
N TRP A 128 30.57 10.84 3.38
CA TRP A 128 30.90 11.39 4.71
C TRP A 128 30.75 10.38 5.84
N VAL A 129 30.17 9.20 5.59
CA VAL A 129 30.09 8.12 6.57
C VAL A 129 31.45 7.46 6.65
N LYS A 130 32.17 7.76 7.73
CA LYS A 130 33.48 7.18 7.99
C LYS A 130 33.34 5.66 8.20
N ARG A 131 34.43 4.94 7.95
CA ARG A 131 34.51 3.50 8.24
C ARG A 131 34.10 3.17 9.68
N GLU A 132 34.45 4.04 10.62
CA GLU A 132 34.11 3.88 12.03
C GLU A 132 32.61 4.04 12.33
N ASP A 133 31.88 4.71 11.45
CA ASP A 133 30.44 4.94 11.57
C ASP A 133 29.63 3.95 10.71
N SER A 134 30.30 2.97 10.09
CA SER A 134 29.67 1.99 9.21
C SER A 134 29.04 0.83 9.97
N LEU A 135 28.08 0.15 9.33
CA LEU A 135 27.40 -0.99 9.92
C LEU A 135 28.36 -2.09 10.37
N MET A 136 28.05 -2.72 11.50
CA MET A 136 28.93 -3.70 12.12
C MET A 136 28.31 -5.09 12.18
N SER A 137 29.16 -6.10 12.13
CA SER A 137 28.77 -7.49 12.36
C SER A 137 29.74 -8.20 13.30
N ILE A 138 29.24 -9.14 14.10
CA ILE A 138 30.02 -10.09 14.88
C ILE A 138 29.87 -11.51 14.27
N ALA A 139 30.99 -12.22 14.22
CA ALA A 139 31.08 -13.65 13.91
C ALA A 139 32.09 -14.33 14.86
N TRP A 140 32.20 -15.66 14.81
CA TRP A 140 33.06 -16.46 15.69
C TRP A 140 34.03 -17.30 14.87
N LYS A 141 35.32 -17.32 15.26
CA LYS A 141 36.31 -18.24 14.65
C LYS A 141 35.97 -19.70 14.94
N ASP A 142 35.61 -19.97 16.20
CA ASP A 142 35.04 -21.22 16.67
C ASP A 142 33.91 -20.85 17.64
N ALA A 143 32.72 -21.35 17.36
CA ALA A 143 31.54 -21.03 18.15
C ALA A 143 31.61 -21.67 19.55
N LYS A 144 32.27 -22.84 19.73
CA LYS A 144 32.39 -23.51 21.04
C LYS A 144 33.28 -22.76 22.02
N SER A 145 34.24 -21.99 21.51
CA SER A 145 35.14 -21.12 22.28
C SER A 145 34.83 -19.63 22.09
N ALA A 146 33.56 -19.31 21.77
CA ALA A 146 33.09 -17.95 21.59
C ALA A 146 33.43 -17.10 22.82
N SER A 147 34.24 -16.08 22.59
CA SER A 147 34.76 -15.12 23.55
C SER A 147 35.15 -13.86 22.80
N MET A 148 35.34 -12.73 23.48
CA MET A 148 35.81 -11.50 22.82
C MET A 148 37.18 -11.66 22.16
N GLN A 149 38.01 -12.59 22.63
CA GLN A 149 39.32 -12.89 22.03
C GLN A 149 39.20 -13.65 20.70
N ASN A 150 38.14 -14.47 20.55
CA ASN A 150 37.88 -15.28 19.36
C ASN A 150 36.74 -14.72 18.48
N ALA A 151 36.17 -13.57 18.86
CA ALA A 151 35.19 -12.84 18.08
C ALA A 151 35.84 -12.18 16.86
N GLU A 152 35.13 -12.19 15.74
CA GLU A 152 35.46 -11.42 14.54
C GLU A 152 34.45 -10.30 14.38
N ILE A 153 34.75 -9.14 14.97
CA ILE A 153 33.96 -7.92 14.78
C ILE A 153 34.46 -7.24 13.51
N ARG A 154 33.56 -7.05 12.55
CA ARG A 154 33.85 -6.46 11.26
C ARG A 154 33.00 -5.21 11.07
N GLU A 155 33.68 -4.11 10.78
CA GLU A 155 33.08 -2.96 10.09
C GLU A 155 32.79 -3.42 8.66
N ARG A 156 31.53 -3.68 8.33
CA ARG A 156 31.16 -4.12 6.99
C ARG A 156 31.16 -2.90 6.09
N LEU A 157 32.08 -2.89 5.14
CA LEU A 157 32.11 -1.92 4.04
C LEU A 157 31.02 -2.30 3.02
N MET A 158 29.76 -2.13 3.42
CA MET A 158 28.66 -2.05 2.47
C MET A 158 28.58 -0.61 1.96
N LEU A 159 28.54 -0.47 0.64
CA LEU A 159 28.29 0.81 0.00
C LEU A 159 26.79 0.98 -0.24
N VAL A 160 26.35 2.24 -0.24
CA VAL A 160 25.00 2.64 -0.66
C VAL A 160 24.69 2.05 -2.04
N LYS A 161 23.57 1.35 -2.17
CA LYS A 161 23.12 0.80 -3.45
C LYS A 161 22.58 1.94 -4.30
N ARG A 162 22.86 1.89 -5.60
CA ARG A 162 22.28 2.81 -6.59
C ARG A 162 22.59 4.28 -6.35
N ALA A 163 23.69 4.58 -5.66
CA ALA A 163 24.00 5.95 -5.27
C ALA A 163 24.10 6.91 -6.47
N ALA A 164 23.59 8.13 -6.28
CA ALA A 164 23.80 9.23 -7.21
C ALA A 164 25.25 9.74 -7.16
N PRO A 165 25.70 10.52 -8.15
CA PRO A 165 26.96 11.27 -8.07
C PRO A 165 27.06 12.05 -6.75
N GLY A 166 28.21 11.96 -6.08
CA GLY A 166 28.42 12.54 -4.74
C GLY A 166 27.74 11.81 -3.56
N GLY A 167 26.93 10.77 -3.81
CA GLY A 167 26.23 9.99 -2.79
C GLY A 167 26.87 8.63 -2.46
N ALA A 168 27.85 8.16 -3.23
CA ALA A 168 28.47 6.86 -3.02
C ALA A 168 29.38 6.86 -1.77
N GLY A 169 29.15 5.94 -0.84
CA GLY A 169 29.97 5.75 0.35
C GLY A 169 29.43 4.70 1.30
N ASN A 170 29.97 4.63 2.51
CA ASN A 170 29.60 3.60 3.48
C ASN A 170 28.16 3.77 3.97
N VAL A 171 27.49 2.65 4.23
CA VAL A 171 26.20 2.59 4.90
C VAL A 171 26.39 2.75 6.42
N VAL A 172 25.52 3.55 7.05
CA VAL A 172 25.58 3.86 8.49
C VAL A 172 25.30 2.63 9.37
N ASP A 173 25.84 2.62 10.59
CA ASP A 173 25.39 1.71 11.64
C ASP A 173 23.92 1.98 12.03
N PRO A 174 22.97 1.07 11.73
CA PRO A 174 21.55 1.29 11.96
C PRO A 174 21.14 1.19 13.43
N PHE A 175 22.08 0.90 14.34
CA PHE A 175 21.84 0.77 15.78
C PHE A 175 22.41 1.93 16.60
N SER A 176 23.02 2.94 15.95
CA SER A 176 23.65 4.07 16.64
C SER A 176 23.00 5.43 16.30
N VAL A 177 22.32 6.02 17.28
CA VAL A 177 21.77 7.38 17.19
C VAL A 177 22.87 8.43 16.97
N ALA A 178 24.04 8.26 17.60
CA ALA A 178 25.14 9.20 17.42
C ALA A 178 25.67 9.19 15.98
N VAL A 179 25.71 8.01 15.34
CA VAL A 179 26.05 7.86 13.92
C VAL A 179 24.98 8.52 13.05
N LEU A 180 23.69 8.29 13.33
CA LEU A 180 22.60 8.94 12.61
C LEU A 180 22.70 10.47 12.66
N ASP A 181 22.95 11.05 13.84
CA ASP A 181 23.08 12.50 13.98
C ASP A 181 24.24 13.04 13.13
N ARG A 182 25.37 12.33 13.04
CA ARG A 182 26.48 12.70 12.13
C ARG A 182 26.10 12.55 10.67
N TYR A 183 25.38 11.48 10.32
CA TYR A 183 24.89 11.24 8.96
C TYR A 183 23.99 12.39 8.46
N LEU A 184 23.18 12.97 9.35
CA LEU A 184 22.23 14.03 9.02
C LEU A 184 22.86 15.43 8.91
N GLN A 185 24.10 15.64 9.40
CA GLN A 185 24.77 16.95 9.39
C GLN A 185 24.90 17.58 8.00
N PRO A 186 25.22 16.86 6.91
CA PRO A 186 25.29 17.45 5.57
C PRO A 186 23.94 17.96 5.08
N PHE A 187 22.84 17.30 5.44
CA PHE A 187 21.49 17.78 5.14
C PHE A 187 21.18 19.07 5.91
N ASP A 188 21.52 19.12 7.20
CA ASP A 188 21.38 20.34 8.01
C ASP A 188 22.17 21.51 7.41
N ALA A 189 23.41 21.26 6.99
CA ALA A 189 24.27 22.26 6.35
C ALA A 189 23.70 22.75 5.00
N ALA A 190 23.24 21.82 4.16
CA ALA A 190 22.65 22.13 2.86
C ALA A 190 21.36 22.95 3.01
N TRP A 191 20.44 22.52 3.88
CA TRP A 191 19.17 23.21 4.12
C TRP A 191 19.32 24.55 4.82
N LYS A 192 20.31 24.70 5.70
CA LYS A 192 20.63 26.02 6.27
C LYS A 192 21.11 27.01 5.20
N SER A 193 21.86 26.52 4.22
CA SER A 193 22.44 27.35 3.16
C SER A 193 21.44 27.65 2.03
N ALA A 194 20.59 26.68 1.69
CA ALA A 194 19.56 26.76 0.66
C ALA A 194 18.31 25.97 1.10
N PRO A 195 17.40 26.60 1.88
CA PRO A 195 16.22 25.92 2.40
C PRO A 195 15.30 25.48 1.25
N PRO A 196 15.06 24.18 1.05
CA PRO A 196 14.17 23.71 -0.01
C PRO A 196 12.72 24.02 0.36
N GLN A 197 11.95 24.47 -0.61
CA GLN A 197 10.51 24.65 -0.42
C GLN A 197 9.73 23.40 -0.81
N GLY A 198 8.54 23.23 -0.23
CA GLY A 198 7.54 22.27 -0.73
C GLY A 198 7.73 20.81 -0.33
N ILE A 199 8.87 20.43 0.29
CA ILE A 199 9.04 19.07 0.83
C ILE A 199 8.00 18.83 1.93
N ARG A 200 7.20 17.79 1.75
CA ARG A 200 6.18 17.33 2.69
C ARG A 200 6.76 16.26 3.61
N ALA A 201 7.38 15.22 3.04
CA ALA A 201 7.90 14.11 3.82
C ALA A 201 9.36 13.76 3.50
N GLN A 202 10.05 13.27 4.53
CA GLN A 202 11.29 12.53 4.41
C GLN A 202 10.98 11.04 4.31
N PHE A 203 11.63 10.35 3.38
CA PHE A 203 11.42 8.92 3.12
C PHE A 203 12.64 8.08 3.50
N HIS A 204 12.38 6.95 4.17
CA HIS A 204 13.33 5.88 4.44
C HIS A 204 12.79 4.59 3.82
N ASP A 205 13.58 4.02 2.91
CA ASP A 205 13.30 2.78 2.18
C ASP A 205 13.38 1.55 3.11
N SER A 206 13.07 0.38 2.59
CA SER A 206 13.13 -0.89 3.30
C SER A 206 14.50 -1.15 3.92
N PHE A 207 14.52 -1.89 5.04
CA PHE A 207 15.75 -2.18 5.76
C PHE A 207 16.63 -3.13 4.94
N GLU A 208 17.68 -2.58 4.34
CA GLU A 208 18.70 -3.30 3.56
C GLU A 208 20.12 -3.16 4.15
N TYR A 209 20.24 -2.99 5.48
CA TYR A 209 21.52 -2.94 6.19
C TYR A 209 22.11 -4.35 6.35
N PHE A 210 22.49 -4.98 5.24
CA PHE A 210 22.74 -6.42 5.17
C PHE A 210 23.83 -6.92 6.13
N GLY A 211 23.41 -7.83 7.02
CA GLY A 211 24.30 -8.47 7.98
C GLY A 211 24.68 -7.60 9.17
N ALA A 212 24.06 -6.42 9.33
CA ALA A 212 24.20 -5.59 10.53
C ALA A 212 23.61 -6.34 11.73
N ASN A 213 24.47 -6.92 12.57
CA ASN A 213 24.04 -7.62 13.77
C ASN A 213 24.80 -7.17 15.01
N TRP A 214 25.66 -6.14 14.95
CA TRP A 214 26.43 -5.64 16.08
C TRP A 214 26.50 -4.11 16.05
N THR A 215 26.90 -3.50 17.16
CA THR A 215 27.28 -2.08 17.25
C THR A 215 28.35 -1.90 18.32
N ARG A 216 29.07 -0.78 18.31
CA ARG A 216 30.18 -0.53 19.26
C ARG A 216 29.74 -0.52 20.71
N THR A 217 28.57 0.02 20.97
CA THR A 217 28.00 0.16 22.30
C THR A 217 27.20 -1.08 22.71
N MET A 218 27.26 -2.19 21.95
CA MET A 218 26.42 -3.37 22.16
C MET A 218 26.49 -3.91 23.59
N GLN A 219 27.68 -3.99 24.21
CA GLN A 219 27.81 -4.47 25.59
C GLN A 219 27.09 -3.54 26.57
N GLU A 220 27.34 -2.23 26.47
CA GLU A 220 26.76 -1.21 27.35
C GLU A 220 25.24 -1.13 27.18
N ASP A 221 24.77 -1.15 25.92
CA ASP A 221 23.37 -1.13 25.58
C ASP A 221 22.65 -2.39 26.03
N PHE A 222 23.24 -3.56 25.82
CA PHE A 222 22.68 -4.82 26.28
C PHE A 222 22.57 -4.85 27.81
N LEU A 223 23.64 -4.50 28.52
CA LEU A 223 23.63 -4.46 29.99
C LEU A 223 22.56 -3.49 30.50
N ARG A 224 22.49 -2.29 29.93
CA ARG A 224 21.50 -1.26 30.28
C ARG A 224 20.07 -1.71 30.01
N LEU A 225 19.84 -2.37 28.89
CA LEU A 225 18.50 -2.74 28.43
C LEU A 225 18.01 -4.04 29.05
N ARG A 226 18.89 -5.03 29.24
CA ARG A 226 18.54 -6.42 29.64
C ARG A 226 18.91 -6.76 31.08
N GLY A 227 19.81 -5.99 31.71
CA GLY A 227 20.13 -6.10 33.14
C GLY A 227 21.22 -7.11 33.51
N TYR A 228 21.96 -7.64 32.53
CA TYR A 228 23.08 -8.56 32.76
C TYR A 228 24.15 -8.44 31.66
N ASP A 229 25.37 -8.94 31.91
CA ASP A 229 26.49 -8.78 30.98
C ASP A 229 26.46 -9.83 29.86
N LEU A 230 26.24 -9.39 28.61
CA LEU A 230 26.25 -10.25 27.43
C LEU A 230 27.54 -11.05 27.27
N LEU A 231 28.68 -10.50 27.70
CA LEU A 231 29.99 -11.12 27.50
C LEU A 231 30.15 -12.45 28.26
N GLU A 232 29.40 -12.64 29.34
CA GLU A 232 29.37 -13.90 30.10
C GLU A 232 28.59 -15.01 29.35
N HIS A 233 27.84 -14.65 28.30
CA HIS A 233 26.92 -15.53 27.59
C HIS A 233 27.24 -15.70 26.10
N LEU A 234 28.46 -15.34 25.66
CA LEU A 234 28.86 -15.41 24.24
C LEU A 234 28.76 -16.82 23.63
N PRO A 235 29.09 -17.94 24.34
CA PRO A 235 28.83 -19.28 23.81
C PRO A 235 27.37 -19.53 23.48
N ALA A 236 26.44 -19.07 24.32
CA ALA A 236 25.01 -19.20 24.08
C ALA A 236 24.56 -18.33 22.90
N LEU A 237 25.06 -17.09 22.79
CA LEU A 237 24.85 -16.24 21.63
C LEU A 237 25.42 -16.87 20.34
N ALA A 238 26.49 -17.65 20.43
CA ALA A 238 27.06 -18.42 19.33
C ALA A 238 26.28 -19.72 19.01
N GLY A 239 25.27 -20.07 19.81
CA GLY A 239 24.44 -21.27 19.63
C GLY A 239 24.88 -22.50 20.42
N HIS A 240 25.65 -22.34 21.49
CA HIS A 240 26.12 -23.43 22.34
C HIS A 240 25.56 -23.39 23.76
N GLY A 241 25.02 -24.53 24.19
CA GLY A 241 24.41 -24.71 25.50
C GLY A 241 23.09 -25.45 25.39
N GLU A 242 22.35 -25.53 26.49
CA GLU A 242 20.98 -26.03 26.49
C GLU A 242 20.07 -25.14 25.63
N ALA A 243 19.16 -25.77 24.87
CA ALA A 243 18.32 -25.12 23.88
C ALA A 243 17.53 -23.91 24.41
N ASP A 244 16.85 -24.08 25.55
CA ASP A 244 16.05 -23.01 26.16
C ASP A 244 16.91 -21.82 26.61
N TYR A 245 18.09 -22.11 27.18
CA TYR A 245 19.04 -21.08 27.58
C TYR A 245 19.58 -20.31 26.36
N VAL A 246 19.96 -21.01 25.30
CA VAL A 246 20.38 -20.39 24.02
C VAL A 246 19.27 -19.50 23.45
N ALA A 247 18.04 -20.01 23.39
CA ALA A 247 16.89 -19.28 22.88
C ALA A 247 16.60 -18.00 23.67
N ARG A 248 16.75 -18.03 25.00
CA ARG A 248 16.55 -16.86 25.89
C ARG A 248 17.62 -15.80 25.73
N ILE A 249 18.90 -16.20 25.67
CA ILE A 249 20.00 -15.24 25.41
C ILE A 249 19.82 -14.59 24.03
N LYS A 250 19.46 -15.37 23.02
CA LYS A 250 19.20 -14.84 21.66
C LYS A 250 17.95 -13.97 21.59
N HIS A 251 16.91 -14.27 22.35
CA HIS A 251 15.76 -13.40 22.51
C HIS A 251 16.19 -12.02 23.01
N ASP A 252 16.90 -11.96 24.13
CA ASP A 252 17.34 -10.69 24.74
C ASP A 252 18.27 -9.90 23.80
N TYR A 253 19.11 -10.61 23.05
CA TYR A 253 19.97 -10.01 22.02
C TYR A 253 19.18 -9.40 20.86
N ARG A 254 18.23 -10.15 20.29
CA ARG A 254 17.37 -9.65 19.20
C ARG A 254 16.49 -8.50 19.66
N MET A 255 15.99 -8.55 20.90
CA MET A 255 15.26 -7.43 21.50
C MET A 255 16.13 -6.19 21.69
N THR A 256 17.42 -6.36 22.01
CA THR A 256 18.39 -5.25 22.06
C THR A 256 18.55 -4.61 20.67
N LEU A 257 18.77 -5.40 19.62
CA LEU A 257 18.82 -4.89 18.24
C LEU A 257 17.53 -4.16 17.83
N ASN A 258 16.38 -4.74 18.16
CA ASN A 258 15.07 -4.15 17.93
C ASN A 258 14.95 -2.76 18.59
N GLU A 259 15.30 -2.64 19.87
CA GLU A 259 15.17 -1.38 20.60
C GLU A 259 16.14 -0.31 20.10
N LEU A 260 17.36 -0.70 19.73
CA LEU A 260 18.35 0.21 19.18
C LEU A 260 17.90 0.78 17.83
N HIS A 261 17.45 -0.07 16.91
CA HIS A 261 16.99 0.39 15.60
C HIS A 261 15.67 1.16 15.68
N LEU A 262 14.74 0.75 16.55
CA LEU A 262 13.51 1.52 16.80
C LEU A 262 13.83 2.92 17.35
N THR A 263 14.84 3.04 18.20
CA THR A 263 15.33 4.33 18.71
C THR A 263 15.98 5.17 17.60
N PHE A 264 16.77 4.55 16.72
CA PHE A 264 17.33 5.18 15.52
C PHE A 264 16.22 5.78 14.64
N MET A 265 15.17 5.02 14.33
CA MET A 265 14.07 5.49 13.50
C MET A 265 13.23 6.58 14.17
N ARG A 266 13.02 6.49 15.49
CA ARG A 266 12.35 7.56 16.26
C ARG A 266 13.17 8.85 16.26
N ARG A 267 14.50 8.77 16.34
CA ARG A 267 15.39 9.94 16.24
C ARG A 267 15.31 10.57 14.85
N TRP A 268 15.33 9.78 13.78
CA TRP A 268 15.18 10.28 12.41
C TRP A 268 13.82 10.97 12.20
N ASN A 269 12.74 10.40 12.75
CA ASN A 269 11.43 11.05 12.72
C ASN A 269 11.44 12.38 13.48
N ALA A 270 12.03 12.43 14.68
CA ALA A 270 12.15 13.67 15.45
C ALA A 270 12.95 14.75 14.70
N TRP A 271 14.08 14.37 14.07
CA TRP A 271 14.88 15.30 13.25
C TRP A 271 14.12 15.83 12.03
N SER A 272 13.30 14.98 11.39
CA SER A 272 12.46 15.39 10.26
C SER A 272 11.38 16.38 10.70
N LYS A 273 10.73 16.11 11.84
CA LYS A 273 9.68 16.98 12.41
C LYS A 273 10.20 18.33 12.88
N ASP A 274 11.41 18.39 13.44
CA ASP A 274 12.09 19.64 13.80
C ASP A 274 12.22 20.60 12.60
N LYS A 275 12.20 20.05 11.37
CA LYS A 275 12.28 20.79 10.12
C LYS A 275 10.93 21.00 9.43
N GLY A 276 9.85 20.56 10.07
CA GLY A 276 8.50 20.67 9.52
C GLY A 276 8.11 19.58 8.52
N TYR A 277 8.87 18.50 8.42
CA TYR A 277 8.54 17.36 7.55
C TYR A 277 7.84 16.24 8.33
N VAL A 278 6.90 15.57 7.69
CA VAL A 278 6.43 14.26 8.16
C VAL A 278 7.38 13.16 7.68
N THR A 279 7.24 11.95 8.20
CA THR A 279 8.04 10.80 7.73
C THR A 279 7.21 9.70 7.10
N ARG A 280 7.77 9.10 6.04
CA ARG A 280 7.25 7.87 5.42
C ARG A 280 8.32 6.78 5.46
N ASN A 281 7.97 5.57 5.92
CA ASN A 281 8.96 4.52 6.19
C ASN A 281 8.47 3.14 5.77
N GLN A 282 9.31 2.43 5.03
CA GLN A 282 9.23 0.98 4.86
C GLN A 282 9.96 0.26 6.01
N GLY A 283 9.22 -0.14 7.03
CA GLY A 283 9.75 -0.82 8.21
C GLY A 283 10.13 -2.29 8.02
N HIS A 284 9.71 -2.95 6.93
CA HIS A 284 10.06 -4.35 6.71
C HIS A 284 11.54 -4.54 6.35
N GLY A 285 12.01 -5.77 6.48
CA GLY A 285 13.41 -6.18 6.40
C GLY A 285 14.17 -6.03 7.72
N ALA A 286 13.70 -5.17 8.63
CA ALA A 286 14.40 -4.89 9.86
C ALA A 286 14.29 -6.04 10.87
N PRO A 287 15.28 -6.23 11.75
CA PRO A 287 15.21 -7.17 12.87
C PRO A 287 14.42 -6.58 14.03
N CYS A 288 13.18 -6.16 13.76
CA CYS A 288 12.36 -5.38 14.68
C CYS A 288 10.92 -5.88 14.70
N ASN A 289 10.20 -5.51 15.76
CA ASN A 289 8.75 -5.59 15.78
C ASN A 289 8.21 -4.66 14.70
N LEU A 290 7.67 -5.25 13.63
CA LEU A 290 7.23 -4.49 12.46
C LEU A 290 6.10 -3.50 12.80
N ILE A 291 5.22 -3.83 13.74
CA ILE A 291 4.14 -2.92 14.13
C ILE A 291 4.69 -1.64 14.77
N ASP A 292 5.64 -1.80 15.69
CA ASP A 292 6.25 -0.65 16.37
C ASP A 292 7.14 0.16 15.43
N LEU A 293 7.86 -0.51 14.53
CA LEU A 293 8.76 0.13 13.58
C LEU A 293 8.01 0.93 12.52
N TYR A 294 6.92 0.38 11.96
CA TYR A 294 6.02 1.12 11.09
C TYR A 294 5.39 2.31 11.84
N ALA A 295 4.93 2.11 13.07
CA ALA A 295 4.36 3.19 13.88
C ALA A 295 5.38 4.28 14.29
N ALA A 296 6.68 4.05 14.12
CA ALA A 296 7.72 5.04 14.40
C ALA A 296 7.70 6.23 13.42
N SER A 297 7.21 6.04 12.18
CA SER A 297 7.02 7.10 11.18
C SER A 297 5.59 7.63 11.15
N ASP A 298 5.35 8.81 10.58
CA ASP A 298 3.99 9.37 10.46
C ASP A 298 3.12 8.59 9.48
N ILE A 299 3.72 8.09 8.40
CA ILE A 299 3.09 7.30 7.35
C ILE A 299 3.84 5.95 7.25
N PRO A 300 3.24 4.86 7.74
CA PRO A 300 3.70 3.51 7.44
C PRO A 300 3.61 3.21 5.95
N GLU A 301 4.64 2.60 5.37
CA GLU A 301 4.64 2.17 3.96
C GLU A 301 4.97 0.68 3.82
N THR A 302 4.12 -0.09 3.16
CA THR A 302 4.46 -1.47 2.75
C THR A 302 5.00 -1.49 1.32
N GLU A 303 5.32 -2.68 0.80
CA GLU A 303 5.70 -2.90 -0.59
C GLU A 303 5.04 -4.16 -1.14
N ALA A 304 4.67 -4.17 -2.42
CA ALA A 304 4.22 -5.38 -3.10
C ALA A 304 4.98 -5.63 -4.41
N PHE A 305 5.47 -6.86 -4.55
CA PHE A 305 6.19 -7.36 -5.72
C PHE A 305 5.35 -8.33 -6.53
N GLY A 306 5.27 -8.16 -7.85
CA GLY A 306 4.62 -9.15 -8.70
C GLY A 306 3.12 -9.29 -8.41
N GLY A 307 2.53 -10.39 -8.89
CA GLY A 307 1.20 -10.83 -8.48
C GLY A 307 1.33 -11.72 -7.24
N LEU A 308 1.06 -11.17 -6.06
CA LEU A 308 1.11 -11.92 -4.79
C LEU A 308 -0.20 -12.69 -4.55
N PRO A 309 -0.12 -13.90 -3.98
CA PRO A 309 -1.32 -14.64 -3.61
C PRO A 309 -1.91 -14.11 -2.29
N ASP A 310 -3.13 -14.51 -1.95
CA ASP A 310 -3.86 -13.97 -0.80
C ASP A 310 -3.19 -14.34 0.55
N GLU A 311 -2.32 -15.36 0.59
CA GLU A 311 -1.55 -15.70 1.80
C GLU A 311 -0.55 -14.62 2.18
N HIS A 312 -0.18 -13.70 1.29
CA HIS A 312 0.71 -12.57 1.59
C HIS A 312 -0.01 -11.35 2.21
N MET A 313 -1.35 -11.30 2.15
CA MET A 313 -2.10 -10.13 2.65
C MET A 313 -1.80 -9.76 4.10
N PRO A 314 -1.67 -10.69 5.07
CA PRO A 314 -1.36 -10.31 6.45
C PRO A 314 0.02 -9.63 6.60
N MET A 315 1.03 -9.99 5.79
CA MET A 315 2.33 -9.30 5.80
C MET A 315 2.18 -7.84 5.37
N LEU A 316 1.41 -7.59 4.30
CA LEU A 316 1.15 -6.24 3.79
C LEU A 316 0.32 -5.40 4.76
N GLN A 317 -0.59 -6.05 5.49
CA GLN A 317 -1.42 -5.42 6.52
C GLN A 317 -0.65 -4.95 7.75
N MET A 318 0.61 -5.36 7.95
CA MET A 318 1.41 -4.87 9.09
C MET A 318 1.52 -3.34 9.08
N ALA A 319 1.70 -2.73 7.92
CA ALA A 319 1.79 -1.26 7.79
C ALA A 319 0.45 -0.57 8.10
N SER A 320 -0.66 -1.06 7.54
CA SER A 320 -1.99 -0.47 7.77
C SER A 320 -2.48 -0.70 9.20
N SER A 321 -2.24 -1.88 9.76
CA SER A 321 -2.50 -2.17 11.18
C SER A 321 -1.78 -1.18 12.09
N SER A 322 -0.50 -0.92 11.81
CA SER A 322 0.31 0.07 12.54
C SER A 322 -0.27 1.47 12.44
N ALA A 323 -0.72 1.87 11.24
CA ALA A 323 -1.39 3.15 11.04
C ALA A 323 -2.68 3.23 11.89
N HIS A 324 -3.50 2.18 11.89
CA HIS A 324 -4.77 2.13 12.61
C HIS A 324 -4.57 2.17 14.14
N VAL A 325 -3.71 1.32 14.70
CA VAL A 325 -3.49 1.29 16.17
C VAL A 325 -2.80 2.56 16.68
N LYS A 326 -2.00 3.23 15.82
CA LYS A 326 -1.41 4.54 16.12
C LYS A 326 -2.40 5.69 15.97
N GLY A 327 -3.35 5.58 15.05
CA GLY A 327 -4.26 6.68 14.65
C GLY A 327 -3.72 7.55 13.50
N SER A 328 -2.80 7.03 12.69
CA SER A 328 -2.40 7.67 11.43
C SER A 328 -3.52 7.53 10.39
N THR A 329 -3.77 8.60 9.62
CA THR A 329 -4.76 8.59 8.54
C THR A 329 -4.29 7.83 7.30
N LEU A 330 -2.98 7.83 7.05
CA LEU A 330 -2.39 7.27 5.83
C LEU A 330 -1.58 6.01 6.14
N SER A 331 -1.78 5.00 5.29
CA SER A 331 -0.87 3.87 5.10
C SER A 331 -0.59 3.78 3.61
N SER A 332 0.68 3.92 3.22
CA SER A 332 1.06 3.89 1.82
C SER A 332 1.61 2.52 1.39
N ALA A 333 1.79 2.36 0.09
CA ALA A 333 2.50 1.23 -0.46
C ALA A 333 3.34 1.65 -1.67
N GLU A 334 4.60 1.24 -1.67
CA GLU A 334 5.35 1.08 -2.89
C GLU A 334 4.67 -0.01 -3.76
N SER A 335 4.24 0.40 -4.94
CA SER A 335 3.26 -0.34 -5.74
C SER A 335 3.79 -0.65 -7.13
N PHE A 336 3.45 -1.84 -7.62
CA PHE A 336 3.69 -2.33 -8.99
C PHE A 336 5.12 -2.75 -9.33
N THR A 337 6.01 -2.86 -8.33
CA THR A 337 7.37 -3.38 -8.48
C THR A 337 7.33 -4.78 -9.12
N TRP A 338 7.95 -4.93 -10.29
CA TRP A 338 7.97 -6.20 -11.05
C TRP A 338 6.62 -6.91 -11.22
N LEU A 339 5.51 -6.17 -11.30
CA LEU A 339 4.17 -6.75 -11.50
C LEU A 339 4.13 -7.63 -12.77
N GLY A 340 4.79 -7.14 -13.82
CA GLY A 340 5.09 -7.86 -15.06
C GLY A 340 6.42 -7.41 -15.62
N GLU A 341 6.71 -7.78 -16.87
CA GLU A 341 7.91 -7.29 -17.58
C GLU A 341 7.75 -5.79 -17.89
N HIS A 342 8.88 -5.06 -17.91
CA HIS A 342 8.94 -3.59 -17.90
C HIS A 342 7.99 -2.90 -18.89
N PHE A 343 7.87 -3.41 -20.11
CA PHE A 343 7.05 -2.82 -21.18
C PHE A 343 5.83 -3.67 -21.56
N GLN A 344 5.42 -4.61 -20.71
CA GLN A 344 4.41 -5.62 -21.03
C GLN A 344 3.13 -5.56 -20.18
N THR A 345 3.10 -4.68 -19.18
CA THR A 345 2.05 -4.68 -18.16
C THR A 345 0.96 -3.69 -18.53
N ALA A 346 -0.29 -4.14 -18.58
CA ALA A 346 -1.44 -3.30 -18.90
C ALA A 346 -2.01 -2.59 -17.67
N HIS A 347 -2.75 -1.49 -17.85
CA HIS A 347 -3.45 -0.82 -16.73
C HIS A 347 -4.49 -1.73 -16.05
N ALA A 348 -5.05 -2.70 -16.76
CA ALA A 348 -5.93 -3.72 -16.18
C ALA A 348 -5.24 -4.52 -15.07
N ASP A 349 -3.94 -4.81 -15.23
CA ASP A 349 -3.15 -5.53 -14.23
C ASP A 349 -2.81 -4.60 -13.05
N LEU A 350 -2.49 -3.32 -13.33
CA LEU A 350 -2.27 -2.31 -12.29
C LEU A 350 -3.52 -2.10 -11.43
N LYS A 351 -4.73 -2.12 -12.02
CA LYS A 351 -6.00 -2.06 -11.28
C LYS A 351 -6.12 -3.22 -10.30
N ALA A 352 -5.89 -4.44 -10.77
CA ALA A 352 -6.02 -5.64 -9.92
C ALA A 352 -5.02 -5.60 -8.74
N ALA A 353 -3.80 -5.10 -8.98
CA ALA A 353 -2.81 -4.91 -7.93
C ALA A 353 -3.19 -3.78 -6.95
N ALA A 354 -3.77 -2.67 -7.41
CA ALA A 354 -4.27 -1.61 -6.54
C ALA A 354 -5.44 -2.11 -5.65
N ASP A 355 -6.37 -2.86 -6.25
CA ASP A 355 -7.50 -3.47 -5.53
C ASP A 355 -7.01 -4.39 -4.41
N TYR A 356 -5.99 -5.21 -4.70
CA TYR A 356 -5.35 -6.09 -3.72
C TYR A 356 -4.69 -5.32 -2.56
N LEU A 357 -3.97 -4.23 -2.85
CA LEU A 357 -3.34 -3.40 -1.83
C LEU A 357 -4.38 -2.72 -0.93
N TRP A 358 -5.49 -2.23 -1.48
CA TRP A 358 -6.57 -1.65 -0.68
C TRP A 358 -7.24 -2.68 0.24
N LEU A 359 -7.39 -3.93 -0.19
CA LEU A 359 -7.85 -5.01 0.69
C LEU A 359 -6.89 -5.28 1.86
N CYS A 360 -5.63 -4.88 1.73
CA CYS A 360 -4.64 -4.92 2.81
C CYS A 360 -4.65 -3.64 3.68
N GLY A 361 -5.64 -2.75 3.52
CA GLY A 361 -5.77 -1.52 4.30
C GLY A 361 -4.87 -0.37 3.86
N VAL A 362 -4.13 -0.52 2.75
CA VAL A 362 -3.42 0.59 2.11
C VAL A 362 -4.44 1.61 1.63
N ASN A 363 -4.12 2.89 1.73
CA ASN A 363 -4.96 3.95 1.18
C ASN A 363 -4.16 5.06 0.46
N HIS A 364 -2.86 4.86 0.24
CA HIS A 364 -2.02 5.80 -0.51
C HIS A 364 -0.99 5.06 -1.41
N ILE A 365 -1.34 4.89 -2.68
CA ILE A 365 -0.55 4.20 -3.70
C ILE A 365 0.61 5.08 -4.19
N ILE A 366 1.83 4.56 -4.11
CA ILE A 366 3.06 5.16 -4.64
C ILE A 366 3.60 4.25 -5.74
N PHE A 367 3.60 4.70 -6.99
CA PHE A 367 4.10 3.92 -8.12
C PHE A 367 5.62 3.74 -7.99
N HIS A 368 6.08 2.51 -8.13
CA HIS A 368 7.47 2.14 -8.28
C HIS A 368 7.79 1.81 -9.74
N GLY A 369 8.26 2.78 -10.53
CA GLY A 369 8.25 4.22 -10.38
C GLY A 369 8.46 4.85 -11.75
N ILE A 370 8.40 6.16 -11.88
CA ILE A 370 8.63 6.83 -13.16
C ILE A 370 10.02 7.46 -13.10
N PRO A 371 10.99 7.06 -13.93
CA PRO A 371 12.28 7.74 -13.97
C PRO A 371 12.15 9.11 -14.63
N PHE A 372 12.93 10.09 -14.17
CA PHE A 372 13.12 11.33 -14.90
C PHE A 372 13.67 11.01 -16.29
N SER A 373 13.09 11.61 -17.33
CA SER A 373 13.63 11.53 -18.69
C SER A 373 13.66 12.92 -19.32
N PRO A 374 14.83 13.46 -19.71
CA PRO A 374 14.90 14.77 -20.33
C PRO A 374 14.18 14.78 -21.69
N SER A 375 13.70 15.95 -22.12
CA SER A 375 12.87 16.07 -23.32
C SER A 375 13.60 15.71 -24.63
N ASP A 376 14.94 15.75 -24.61
CA ASP A 376 15.79 15.38 -25.74
C ASP A 376 16.23 13.90 -25.73
N ALA A 377 15.82 13.12 -24.73
CA ALA A 377 16.08 11.68 -24.71
C ALA A 377 15.28 10.97 -25.82
N PRO A 378 15.92 10.15 -26.68
CA PRO A 378 15.20 9.38 -27.68
C PRO A 378 14.27 8.37 -26.99
N TRP A 379 13.15 8.05 -27.65
CA TRP A 379 12.26 6.98 -27.19
C TRP A 379 13.05 5.68 -26.96
N PRO A 380 12.84 4.92 -25.86
CA PRO A 380 11.74 5.03 -24.88
C PRO A 380 11.95 6.05 -23.75
N GLY A 381 12.98 6.90 -23.84
CA GLY A 381 13.41 7.76 -22.75
C GLY A 381 14.14 6.95 -21.67
N TRP A 382 14.45 7.60 -20.56
CA TRP A 382 15.16 6.97 -19.46
C TRP A 382 14.30 5.96 -18.72
N GLN A 383 14.92 4.89 -18.22
CA GLN A 383 14.28 3.75 -17.58
C GLN A 383 14.93 3.44 -16.24
N PHE A 384 14.17 2.81 -15.35
CA PHE A 384 14.65 2.28 -14.08
C PHE A 384 14.59 0.76 -14.08
N TYR A 385 15.55 0.09 -13.45
CA TYR A 385 15.76 -1.36 -13.62
C TYR A 385 14.63 -2.24 -13.05
N ALA A 386 13.94 -1.79 -11.99
CA ALA A 386 12.98 -2.59 -11.24
C ALA A 386 11.53 -2.09 -11.36
N SER A 387 11.09 -1.70 -12.55
CA SER A 387 9.80 -1.03 -12.73
C SER A 387 8.92 -1.69 -13.77
N VAL A 388 7.62 -1.44 -13.65
CA VAL A 388 6.73 -1.37 -14.81
C VAL A 388 6.90 0.01 -15.44
N ASN A 389 6.93 0.14 -16.76
CA ASN A 389 6.96 1.45 -17.41
C ASN A 389 5.56 2.07 -17.42
N MET A 390 5.32 2.93 -16.43
CA MET A 390 4.11 3.71 -16.28
C MET A 390 4.31 5.17 -16.71
N GLY A 391 5.45 5.50 -17.31
CA GLY A 391 5.77 6.86 -17.72
C GLY A 391 5.10 7.27 -19.04
N PRO A 392 5.22 8.55 -19.45
CA PRO A 392 4.68 9.06 -20.71
C PRO A 392 5.05 8.26 -21.96
N ASN A 393 6.18 7.55 -21.93
CA ASN A 393 6.69 6.75 -23.04
C ASN A 393 6.29 5.26 -23.00
N GLY A 394 5.55 4.81 -21.98
CA GLY A 394 5.21 3.39 -21.72
C GLY A 394 4.15 2.79 -22.65
N GLY A 395 3.54 3.57 -23.53
CA GLY A 395 2.49 3.15 -24.48
C GLY A 395 1.07 3.46 -24.01
N LEU A 396 0.78 3.31 -22.71
CA LEU A 396 -0.58 3.48 -22.16
C LEU A 396 -0.84 4.83 -21.47
N TRP A 397 0.07 5.80 -21.58
CA TRP A 397 -0.05 7.08 -20.86
C TRP A 397 -1.36 7.85 -21.14
N HIS A 398 -1.91 7.75 -22.35
CA HIS A 398 -3.18 8.40 -22.71
C HIS A 398 -4.36 7.98 -21.81
N SER A 399 -4.34 6.76 -21.27
CA SER A 399 -5.38 6.24 -20.36
C SER A 399 -5.01 6.36 -18.88
N MET A 400 -3.80 6.84 -18.56
CA MET A 400 -3.34 7.10 -17.19
C MET A 400 -4.27 8.04 -16.40
N PRO A 401 -4.82 9.14 -16.98
CA PRO A 401 -5.80 9.98 -16.26
C PRO A 401 -7.02 9.20 -15.75
N ALA A 402 -7.52 8.22 -16.53
CA ALA A 402 -8.69 7.44 -16.14
C ALA A 402 -8.36 6.43 -15.03
N PHE A 403 -7.19 5.78 -15.11
CA PHE A 403 -6.68 4.92 -14.03
C PHE A 403 -6.44 5.70 -12.74
N ASN A 404 -5.81 6.87 -12.82
CA ASN A 404 -5.57 7.71 -11.66
C ASN A 404 -6.87 8.29 -11.08
N ALA A 405 -7.88 8.57 -11.89
CA ALA A 405 -9.21 8.96 -11.41
C ALA A 405 -9.92 7.83 -10.65
N TYR A 406 -9.72 6.57 -11.06
CA TYR A 406 -10.18 5.39 -10.32
C TYR A 406 -9.51 5.30 -8.95
N ILE A 407 -8.17 5.35 -8.90
CA ILE A 407 -7.41 5.38 -7.64
C ILE A 407 -7.88 6.54 -6.76
N THR A 408 -8.04 7.73 -7.35
CA THR A 408 -8.43 8.95 -6.62
C THR A 408 -9.76 8.77 -5.91
N ARG A 409 -10.75 8.20 -6.59
CA ARG A 409 -12.08 7.98 -6.03
C ARG A 409 -12.05 6.96 -4.91
N VAL A 410 -11.41 5.81 -5.11
CA VAL A 410 -11.32 4.77 -4.07
C VAL A 410 -10.54 5.30 -2.85
N GLN A 411 -9.36 5.87 -3.03
CA GLN A 411 -8.57 6.40 -1.91
C GLN A 411 -9.24 7.58 -1.20
N SER A 412 -10.04 8.40 -1.88
CA SER A 412 -10.79 9.49 -1.22
C SER A 412 -11.78 8.94 -0.18
N VAL A 413 -12.33 7.74 -0.42
CA VAL A 413 -13.16 7.01 0.53
C VAL A 413 -12.30 6.32 1.56
N LEU A 414 -11.22 5.65 1.15
CA LEU A 414 -10.36 4.87 2.05
C LEU A 414 -9.51 5.73 3.02
N GLN A 415 -9.39 7.02 2.76
CA GLN A 415 -8.76 7.99 3.67
C GLN A 415 -9.78 8.68 4.59
N ARG A 416 -11.08 8.45 4.38
CA ARG A 416 -12.15 9.05 5.17
C ARG A 416 -12.39 8.26 6.46
N GLY A 417 -12.62 8.98 7.54
CA GLY A 417 -12.97 8.38 8.82
C GLY A 417 -11.91 7.40 9.35
N GLN A 418 -12.40 6.42 10.08
CA GLN A 418 -11.63 5.44 10.83
C GLN A 418 -11.66 4.07 10.16
N SER A 419 -10.66 3.25 10.47
CA SER A 419 -10.76 1.81 10.20
C SER A 419 -11.93 1.24 11.00
N ASP A 420 -12.65 0.29 10.43
CA ASP A 420 -13.74 -0.40 11.12
C ASP A 420 -13.45 -1.89 11.25
N GLY A 421 -12.32 -2.21 11.87
CA GLY A 421 -11.91 -3.58 12.21
C GLY A 421 -12.73 -4.18 13.37
N ASP A 422 -12.89 -5.50 13.36
CA ASP A 422 -13.65 -6.23 14.38
C ASP A 422 -12.75 -6.76 15.51
N ALA A 423 -11.54 -7.23 15.18
CA ALA A 423 -10.60 -7.84 16.13
C ALA A 423 -9.18 -7.24 16.08
N LEU A 424 -8.50 -7.24 17.22
CA LEU A 424 -7.08 -6.98 17.35
C LEU A 424 -6.32 -8.31 17.43
N VAL A 425 -5.48 -8.65 16.46
CA VAL A 425 -4.66 -9.88 16.46
C VAL A 425 -3.28 -9.58 17.04
N TYR A 426 -2.94 -10.21 18.16
CA TYR A 426 -1.63 -10.06 18.78
C TYR A 426 -0.52 -10.57 17.86
N PHE A 427 0.49 -9.72 17.61
CA PHE A 427 1.71 -10.10 16.90
C PHE A 427 2.73 -10.66 17.91
N PRO A 428 2.92 -12.00 17.98
CA PRO A 428 3.68 -12.64 19.05
C PRO A 428 5.17 -12.60 18.75
N MET A 429 5.72 -11.38 18.80
CA MET A 429 7.15 -11.12 18.60
C MET A 429 8.01 -11.97 19.53
N ALA A 430 7.53 -12.18 20.76
CA ALA A 430 8.19 -12.98 21.77
C ALA A 430 8.45 -14.44 21.35
N ASP A 431 7.44 -15.09 20.77
CA ASP A 431 7.55 -16.45 20.26
C ASP A 431 8.50 -16.54 19.06
N LEU A 432 8.45 -15.56 18.15
CA LEU A 432 9.37 -15.50 17.02
C LEU A 432 10.83 -15.34 17.48
N PHE A 433 11.07 -14.46 18.44
CA PHE A 433 12.42 -14.13 18.91
C PHE A 433 12.99 -15.10 19.94
N GLN A 434 12.20 -15.93 20.62
CA GLN A 434 12.74 -16.93 21.55
C GLN A 434 13.00 -18.26 20.86
N SER A 435 14.04 -18.27 20.02
CA SER A 435 14.47 -19.42 19.22
C SER A 435 15.99 -19.55 19.17
N GLU A 436 16.50 -20.76 18.94
CA GLU A 436 17.94 -21.03 18.83
C GLU A 436 18.56 -20.52 17.51
N GLU A 437 17.75 -20.10 16.54
CA GLU A 437 18.16 -19.86 15.15
C GLU A 437 18.84 -18.51 14.90
N GLY A 438 20.15 -18.49 14.67
CA GLY A 438 20.87 -17.27 14.23
C GLY A 438 20.76 -16.07 15.21
N ASN A 439 21.43 -14.96 14.91
CA ASN A 439 21.38 -13.78 15.78
C ASN A 439 20.56 -12.64 15.20
N LEU A 440 20.37 -12.66 13.88
CA LEU A 440 19.65 -11.64 13.12
C LEU A 440 18.44 -12.30 12.46
N MET A 441 17.24 -11.81 12.77
CA MET A 441 15.99 -12.25 12.15
C MET A 441 15.39 -11.08 11.37
N ALA A 442 15.66 -11.02 10.07
CA ALA A 442 15.19 -9.96 9.18
C ALA A 442 13.83 -10.35 8.57
N PHE A 443 12.78 -9.56 8.76
CA PHE A 443 11.43 -9.87 8.27
C PHE A 443 11.14 -9.17 6.93
N THR A 444 11.56 -9.76 5.81
CA THR A 444 11.40 -9.18 4.46
C THR A 444 10.06 -9.57 3.83
N MET A 445 9.69 -8.93 2.72
CA MET A 445 8.52 -9.34 1.93
C MET A 445 8.67 -10.73 1.29
N HIS A 446 9.91 -11.23 1.16
CA HIS A 446 10.22 -12.48 0.45
C HIS A 446 10.36 -13.69 1.36
N ASN A 447 10.42 -13.52 2.69
CA ASN A 447 10.63 -14.62 3.64
C ASN A 447 9.45 -14.85 4.59
N VAL A 448 8.24 -14.47 4.15
CA VAL A 448 6.98 -14.76 4.84
C VAL A 448 6.87 -16.26 5.16
N GLU A 449 7.27 -17.13 4.23
CA GLU A 449 7.25 -18.58 4.45
C GLU A 449 8.20 -19.07 5.54
N GLN A 450 9.33 -18.38 5.70
CA GLN A 450 10.35 -18.73 6.67
C GLN A 450 9.90 -18.44 8.10
N TYR A 451 9.30 -17.27 8.33
CA TYR A 451 9.03 -16.79 9.70
C TYR A 451 7.55 -16.74 10.08
N PHE A 452 6.64 -16.54 9.13
CA PHE A 452 5.25 -16.20 9.44
C PHE A 452 4.27 -17.27 9.01
N SER A 453 4.36 -17.78 7.79
CA SER A 453 3.28 -18.59 7.19
C SER A 453 2.90 -19.79 8.06
N LYS A 454 3.86 -20.44 8.73
CA LYS A 454 3.61 -21.59 9.60
C LYS A 454 3.22 -21.23 11.03
N HIS A 455 3.39 -19.98 11.43
CA HIS A 455 3.09 -19.54 12.79
C HIS A 455 1.57 -19.41 13.01
N ALA A 456 1.11 -19.78 14.20
CA ALA A 456 -0.31 -19.81 14.53
C ALA A 456 -1.00 -18.43 14.37
N PHE A 457 -0.39 -17.33 14.80
CA PHE A 457 -0.93 -15.97 14.59
C PHE A 457 -1.24 -15.67 13.12
N TYR A 458 -0.36 -16.08 12.20
CA TYR A 458 -0.53 -15.82 10.77
C TYR A 458 -1.63 -16.68 10.17
N GLN A 459 -1.69 -17.95 10.58
CA GLN A 459 -2.77 -18.87 10.21
C GLN A 459 -4.13 -18.43 10.76
N ALA A 460 -4.16 -17.87 11.98
CA ALA A 460 -5.36 -17.28 12.54
C ALA A 460 -5.78 -16.04 11.75
N ALA A 461 -4.86 -15.16 11.38
CA ALA A 461 -5.12 -13.98 10.57
C ALA A 461 -5.73 -14.33 9.19
N LEU A 462 -5.22 -15.38 8.53
CA LEU A 462 -5.81 -15.90 7.29
C LEU A 462 -7.20 -16.49 7.51
N ALA A 463 -7.39 -17.29 8.55
CA ALA A 463 -8.68 -17.91 8.86
C ALA A 463 -9.76 -16.90 9.26
N LEU A 464 -9.42 -15.89 10.07
CA LEU A 464 -10.32 -14.81 10.44
C LEU A 464 -10.80 -14.04 9.20
N ARG A 465 -9.88 -13.72 8.27
CA ARG A 465 -10.26 -13.13 6.98
C ARG A 465 -11.24 -14.04 6.24
N GLN A 466 -10.95 -15.33 6.09
CA GLN A 466 -11.82 -16.28 5.38
C GLN A 466 -13.22 -16.41 6.03
N GLN A 467 -13.31 -16.17 7.34
CA GLN A 467 -14.58 -16.15 8.07
C GLN A 467 -15.35 -14.82 7.94
N GLY A 468 -14.79 -13.79 7.32
CA GLY A 468 -15.40 -12.46 7.21
C GLY A 468 -15.09 -11.51 8.38
N VAL A 469 -14.08 -11.82 9.19
CA VAL A 469 -13.64 -10.96 10.30
C VAL A 469 -12.58 -9.98 9.79
N GLN A 470 -12.84 -8.68 9.96
CA GLN A 470 -11.85 -7.63 9.72
C GLN A 470 -10.95 -7.51 10.95
N TYR A 471 -9.64 -7.37 10.77
CA TYR A 471 -8.70 -7.27 11.90
C TYR A 471 -7.55 -6.32 11.61
N ASP A 472 -6.91 -5.90 12.70
CA ASP A 472 -5.62 -5.22 12.71
C ASP A 472 -4.66 -5.95 13.66
N PHE A 473 -3.37 -5.94 13.34
CA PHE A 473 -2.32 -6.42 14.24
C PHE A 473 -1.94 -5.39 15.30
N LEU A 474 -1.53 -5.87 16.48
CA LEU A 474 -0.90 -5.03 17.52
C LEU A 474 0.30 -5.71 18.19
N SER A 475 1.25 -4.89 18.65
CA SER A 475 2.41 -5.29 19.45
C SER A 475 2.15 -5.16 20.96
N ASP A 476 3.07 -5.67 21.78
CA ASP A 476 3.10 -5.44 23.23
C ASP A 476 3.00 -3.96 23.61
N ALA A 477 3.71 -3.08 22.90
CA ALA A 477 3.70 -1.64 23.18
C ALA A 477 2.33 -0.99 22.91
N PHE A 478 1.52 -1.57 22.03
CA PHE A 478 0.14 -1.14 21.82
C PHE A 478 -0.85 -1.82 22.77
N VAL A 479 -0.59 -3.05 23.22
CA VAL A 479 -1.35 -3.67 24.32
C VAL A 479 -1.26 -2.78 25.57
N GLU A 480 -0.07 -2.30 25.91
CA GLU A 480 0.14 -1.42 27.08
C GLU A 480 -0.71 -0.13 27.03
N LYS A 481 -0.83 0.46 25.83
CA LYS A 481 -1.59 1.70 25.58
C LYS A 481 -3.08 1.50 25.44
N ALA A 482 -3.53 0.25 25.23
CA ALA A 482 -4.94 -0.04 25.03
C ALA A 482 -5.76 0.34 26.26
N VAL A 483 -6.96 0.86 26.02
CA VAL A 483 -7.95 1.17 27.05
C VAL A 483 -9.29 0.59 26.66
N VAL A 484 -10.15 0.32 27.65
CA VAL A 484 -11.48 -0.24 27.40
C VAL A 484 -12.55 0.81 27.64
N LYS A 485 -13.49 0.90 26.70
CA LYS A 485 -14.69 1.72 26.83
C LYS A 485 -15.88 0.95 26.26
N ASP A 486 -16.95 0.86 27.04
CA ASP A 486 -18.20 0.18 26.63
C ASP A 486 -17.96 -1.25 26.11
N GLY A 487 -17.05 -1.97 26.76
CA GLY A 487 -16.66 -3.35 26.41
C GLY A 487 -15.75 -3.49 25.19
N LYS A 488 -15.40 -2.40 24.51
CA LYS A 488 -14.51 -2.36 23.35
C LYS A 488 -13.13 -1.87 23.71
N ILE A 489 -12.13 -2.31 22.95
CA ILE A 489 -10.74 -1.90 23.08
C ILE A 489 -10.49 -0.70 22.17
N LEU A 490 -9.92 0.38 22.71
CA LEU A 490 -9.66 1.64 22.03
C LEU A 490 -8.16 1.88 21.84
N LEU A 491 -7.76 2.16 20.61
CA LEU A 491 -6.40 2.53 20.20
C LEU A 491 -6.46 3.43 18.96
N GLY A 492 -5.60 4.45 18.88
CA GLY A 492 -5.50 5.30 17.68
C GLY A 492 -6.80 5.98 17.25
N GLY A 493 -7.76 6.13 18.17
CA GLY A 493 -9.11 6.62 17.88
C GLY A 493 -10.07 5.57 17.30
N ASN A 494 -9.60 4.36 16.99
CA ASN A 494 -10.41 3.24 16.51
C ASN A 494 -10.86 2.34 17.69
N GLU A 495 -11.82 1.45 17.41
CA GLU A 495 -12.44 0.55 18.39
C GLU A 495 -12.52 -0.89 17.86
N TRP A 496 -12.16 -1.87 18.67
CA TRP A 496 -12.25 -3.31 18.35
C TRP A 496 -13.02 -4.08 19.43
N GLN A 497 -13.64 -5.19 19.07
CA GLN A 497 -14.51 -5.98 19.95
C GLN A 497 -13.72 -6.95 20.84
N CYS A 498 -12.58 -7.44 20.36
CA CYS A 498 -11.73 -8.33 21.14
C CYS A 498 -10.25 -8.18 20.80
N LEU A 499 -9.43 -8.74 21.68
CA LEU A 499 -8.01 -9.01 21.43
C LEU A 499 -7.83 -10.52 21.31
N TYR A 500 -7.33 -10.96 20.17
CA TYR A 500 -7.18 -12.35 19.75
C TYR A 500 -5.69 -12.75 19.75
N LEU A 501 -5.34 -13.78 20.49
CA LEU A 501 -3.99 -14.33 20.57
C LEU A 501 -3.98 -15.76 20.03
N ALA A 502 -3.12 -16.05 19.06
CA ALA A 502 -2.89 -17.40 18.56
C ALA A 502 -1.39 -17.74 18.53
N GLY A 503 -1.02 -18.80 19.26
CA GLY A 503 0.36 -19.23 19.44
C GLY A 503 1.21 -18.21 20.19
N ALA A 504 0.66 -17.61 21.24
CA ALA A 504 1.38 -16.75 22.18
C ALA A 504 1.89 -17.59 23.36
N ARG A 505 2.79 -18.55 23.11
CA ARG A 505 3.30 -19.47 24.15
C ARG A 505 4.27 -18.73 25.07
N VAL A 506 5.08 -17.83 24.51
CA VAL A 506 5.99 -16.96 25.25
C VAL A 506 5.39 -15.57 25.32
N ILE A 507 5.24 -15.01 26.52
CA ILE A 507 4.67 -13.66 26.70
C ILE A 507 5.47 -12.83 27.70
N PRO A 508 5.65 -11.51 27.49
CA PRO A 508 6.12 -10.62 28.54
C PRO A 508 5.11 -10.58 29.70
N VAL A 509 5.62 -10.63 30.94
CA VAL A 509 4.78 -10.54 32.15
C VAL A 509 3.90 -9.29 32.13
N ALA A 510 4.47 -8.14 31.75
CA ALA A 510 3.75 -6.88 31.66
C ALA A 510 2.59 -6.93 30.64
N THR A 511 2.79 -7.61 29.50
CA THR A 511 1.73 -7.81 28.51
C THR A 511 0.61 -8.64 29.10
N MET A 512 0.91 -9.77 29.75
CA MET A 512 -0.13 -10.60 30.38
C MET A 512 -0.89 -9.83 31.46
N GLU A 513 -0.19 -9.06 32.31
CA GLU A 513 -0.82 -8.20 33.31
C GLU A 513 -1.78 -7.21 32.70
N LYS A 514 -1.35 -6.56 31.61
CA LYS A 514 -2.20 -5.62 30.90
C LYS A 514 -3.42 -6.31 30.28
N LEU A 515 -3.28 -7.51 29.72
CA LEU A 515 -4.43 -8.29 29.22
C LEU A 515 -5.46 -8.56 30.34
N LEU A 516 -5.00 -8.90 31.56
CA LEU A 516 -5.88 -9.08 32.71
C LEU A 516 -6.59 -7.77 33.10
N VAL A 517 -5.90 -6.63 33.05
CA VAL A 517 -6.50 -5.31 33.29
C VAL A 517 -7.56 -5.00 32.25
N LEU A 518 -7.26 -5.18 30.96
CA LEU A 518 -8.23 -4.97 29.87
C LEU A 518 -9.46 -5.86 30.05
N ALA A 519 -9.27 -7.14 30.39
CA ALA A 519 -10.39 -8.04 30.67
C ALA A 519 -11.24 -7.53 31.85
N ARG A 520 -10.61 -7.14 32.98
CA ARG A 520 -11.31 -6.56 34.14
C ARG A 520 -12.12 -5.31 33.78
N ASP A 521 -11.61 -4.47 32.90
CA ASP A 521 -12.26 -3.23 32.49
C ASP A 521 -13.41 -3.44 31.49
N GLY A 522 -13.54 -4.64 30.91
CA GLY A 522 -14.68 -5.01 30.06
C GLY A 522 -14.33 -5.68 28.75
N ALA A 523 -13.05 -5.82 28.39
CA ALA A 523 -12.67 -6.42 27.12
C ALA A 523 -12.92 -7.94 27.08
N THR A 524 -13.11 -8.46 25.88
CA THR A 524 -13.00 -9.89 25.59
C THR A 524 -11.60 -10.20 25.08
N ILE A 525 -10.87 -11.06 25.79
CA ILE A 525 -9.55 -11.55 25.37
C ILE A 525 -9.68 -13.02 24.96
N CYS A 526 -9.38 -13.32 23.70
CA CYS A 526 -9.50 -14.65 23.11
C CYS A 526 -8.13 -15.29 22.95
N PHE A 527 -7.93 -16.49 23.49
CA PHE A 527 -6.76 -17.32 23.27
C PHE A 527 -7.13 -18.53 22.42
N GLU A 528 -6.49 -18.67 21.26
CA GLU A 528 -6.60 -19.86 20.43
C GLU A 528 -5.78 -21.00 21.06
N LYS A 529 -6.47 -22.11 21.35
CA LYS A 529 -6.01 -23.35 21.97
C LYS A 529 -5.58 -23.25 23.44
N GLU A 530 -4.63 -22.40 23.77
CA GLU A 530 -4.01 -22.40 25.11
C GLU A 530 -3.55 -21.02 25.57
N LEU A 531 -3.37 -20.88 26.89
CA LEU A 531 -2.77 -19.72 27.53
C LEU A 531 -1.24 -19.74 27.40
N PRO A 532 -0.54 -18.61 27.61
CA PRO A 532 0.92 -18.56 27.62
C PRO A 532 1.52 -19.51 28.65
N GLN A 533 2.66 -20.12 28.32
CA GLN A 533 3.30 -21.16 29.15
C GLN A 533 4.54 -20.65 29.88
N THR A 534 5.29 -19.71 29.29
CA THR A 534 6.54 -19.18 29.84
C THR A 534 6.74 -17.70 29.49
N VAL A 535 7.78 -17.10 30.06
CA VAL A 535 8.14 -15.69 29.88
C VAL A 535 9.33 -15.51 28.95
N VAL A 536 9.47 -14.31 28.42
CA VAL A 536 10.58 -13.91 27.54
C VAL A 536 11.95 -13.87 28.23
N GLY A 537 13.03 -14.17 27.52
CA GLY A 537 14.40 -13.79 27.91
C GLY A 537 14.98 -14.53 29.13
N PHE A 538 16.21 -14.18 29.51
CA PHE A 538 17.02 -14.87 30.52
C PHE A 538 17.00 -14.19 31.90
N HIS A 539 17.12 -12.87 31.96
CA HIS A 539 17.31 -12.16 33.23
C HIS A 539 16.13 -12.39 34.18
N GLN A 540 16.39 -12.78 35.44
CA GLN A 540 15.35 -13.04 36.45
C GLN A 540 14.24 -14.00 35.96
N HIS A 541 14.58 -14.96 35.09
CA HIS A 541 13.62 -15.86 34.46
C HIS A 541 12.68 -16.54 35.47
N ALA A 542 13.24 -17.19 36.49
CA ALA A 542 12.46 -17.97 37.46
C ALA A 542 11.44 -17.12 38.23
N GLU A 543 11.81 -15.90 38.64
CA GLU A 543 10.90 -14.98 39.34
C GLU A 543 9.76 -14.52 38.43
N ARG A 544 10.08 -14.15 37.19
CA ARG A 544 9.10 -13.69 36.20
C ARG A 544 8.15 -14.82 35.78
N GLU A 545 8.66 -16.03 35.62
CA GLU A 545 7.85 -17.22 35.33
C GLU A 545 6.91 -17.56 36.48
N GLN A 546 7.39 -17.53 37.72
CA GLN A 546 6.54 -17.71 38.91
C GLN A 546 5.43 -16.65 38.98
N ARG A 547 5.72 -15.39 38.63
CA ARG A 547 4.72 -14.31 38.56
C ARG A 547 3.68 -14.59 37.47
N LEU A 548 4.10 -15.07 36.29
CA LEU A 548 3.17 -15.47 35.23
C LEU A 548 2.23 -16.59 35.70
N HIS A 549 2.77 -17.70 36.22
CA HIS A 549 1.95 -18.83 36.67
C HIS A 549 1.00 -18.44 37.79
N LYS A 550 1.46 -17.64 38.77
CA LYS A 550 0.58 -17.11 39.82
C LYS A 550 -0.60 -16.31 39.26
N MET A 551 -0.42 -15.56 38.18
CA MET A 551 -1.52 -14.84 37.54
C MET A 551 -2.49 -15.78 36.81
N LEU A 552 -1.97 -16.81 36.16
CA LEU A 552 -2.77 -17.79 35.42
C LEU A 552 -3.57 -18.70 36.38
N ASP A 553 -2.98 -19.09 37.50
CA ASP A 553 -3.62 -19.92 38.53
C ASP A 553 -4.81 -19.21 39.22
N LEU A 554 -4.85 -17.88 39.18
CA LEU A 554 -5.96 -17.07 39.69
C LEU A 554 -7.16 -17.01 38.73
N LEU A 555 -7.03 -17.56 37.52
CA LEU A 555 -8.12 -17.59 36.54
C LEU A 555 -9.04 -18.79 36.80
N GLU A 556 -10.26 -18.51 37.26
CA GLU A 556 -11.29 -19.52 37.42
C GLU A 556 -12.04 -19.74 36.10
N PHE A 557 -11.72 -20.82 35.39
CA PHE A 557 -12.37 -21.18 34.13
C PHE A 557 -13.63 -22.01 34.35
N ILE A 558 -14.68 -21.64 33.63
CA ILE A 558 -15.93 -22.37 33.50
C ILE A 558 -15.96 -23.01 32.11
N ASP A 559 -16.12 -24.33 32.04
CA ASP A 559 -16.31 -25.03 30.78
C ASP A 559 -17.69 -24.70 30.18
N GLN A 560 -17.70 -24.23 28.94
CA GLN A 560 -18.89 -23.88 28.16
C GLN A 560 -18.81 -24.55 26.78
N GLY A 561 -18.97 -25.87 26.76
CA GLY A 561 -18.90 -26.68 25.55
C GLY A 561 -17.48 -26.72 24.98
N VAL A 562 -17.29 -26.15 23.79
CA VAL A 562 -15.98 -26.07 23.12
C VAL A 562 -15.12 -24.88 23.59
N THR A 563 -15.64 -24.06 24.51
CA THR A 563 -14.93 -22.90 25.06
C THR A 563 -14.70 -23.04 26.57
N LYS A 564 -13.61 -22.46 27.07
CA LYS A 564 -13.38 -22.23 28.50
C LYS A 564 -13.40 -20.74 28.75
N VAL A 565 -14.20 -20.30 29.72
CA VAL A 565 -14.41 -18.86 29.99
C VAL A 565 -14.04 -18.54 31.43
N ALA A 566 -13.12 -17.58 31.62
CA ALA A 566 -12.86 -16.97 32.92
C ALA A 566 -13.43 -15.55 32.93
N LEU A 567 -14.36 -15.27 33.85
CA LEU A 567 -14.93 -13.93 34.02
C LEU A 567 -13.99 -13.08 34.87
N LEU A 568 -13.70 -11.87 34.42
CA LEU A 568 -12.82 -10.94 35.12
C LEU A 568 -13.45 -9.55 35.10
N GLY A 569 -13.84 -9.03 36.27
CA GLY A 569 -14.49 -7.74 36.36
C GLY A 569 -15.71 -7.65 35.45
N LYS A 570 -15.66 -6.75 34.46
CA LYS A 570 -16.75 -6.54 33.47
C LYS A 570 -16.56 -7.33 32.17
N GLY A 571 -15.40 -7.94 31.96
CA GLY A 571 -15.05 -8.66 30.73
C GLY A 571 -14.70 -10.11 31.00
N LYS A 572 -13.94 -10.71 30.07
CA LYS A 572 -13.68 -12.14 30.09
C LYS A 572 -12.44 -12.55 29.31
N ILE A 573 -11.88 -13.68 29.71
CA ILE A 573 -10.89 -14.44 28.95
C ILE A 573 -11.57 -15.70 28.41
N VAL A 574 -11.39 -15.97 27.12
CA VAL A 574 -11.98 -17.13 26.44
C VAL A 574 -10.85 -17.94 25.81
N VAL A 575 -10.83 -19.24 26.06
CA VAL A 575 -9.87 -20.18 25.47
C VAL A 575 -10.62 -21.23 24.66
N SER A 576 -10.24 -21.45 23.41
CA SER A 576 -10.81 -22.51 22.57
C SER A 576 -9.92 -22.86 21.38
N ALA A 577 -9.95 -24.11 20.94
CA ALA A 577 -9.36 -24.51 19.66
C ALA A 577 -10.31 -24.21 18.46
N ASP A 578 -11.58 -23.93 18.72
CA ASP A 578 -12.58 -23.59 17.71
C ASP A 578 -12.61 -22.07 17.48
N ARG A 579 -12.11 -21.65 16.32
CA ARG A 579 -12.06 -20.23 15.93
C ARG A 579 -13.45 -19.60 15.80
N ALA A 580 -14.44 -20.34 15.29
CA ALA A 580 -15.80 -19.82 15.16
C ALA A 580 -16.41 -19.56 16.54
N ALA A 581 -16.13 -20.43 17.51
CA ALA A 581 -16.55 -20.23 18.89
C ALA A 581 -15.88 -19.00 19.54
N LEU A 582 -14.60 -18.72 19.24
CA LEU A 582 -13.92 -17.49 19.69
C LEU A 582 -14.52 -16.22 19.07
N VAL A 583 -14.81 -16.24 17.76
CA VAL A 583 -15.47 -15.14 17.05
C VAL A 583 -16.86 -14.87 17.64
N GLN A 584 -17.63 -15.93 17.90
CA GLN A 584 -18.95 -15.82 18.55
C GLN A 584 -18.83 -15.28 19.99
N ALA A 585 -17.88 -15.79 20.78
CA ALA A 585 -17.67 -15.33 22.14
C ALA A 585 -17.26 -13.85 22.21
N ALA A 586 -16.57 -13.35 21.19
CA ALA A 586 -16.23 -11.94 21.01
C ALA A 586 -17.40 -11.07 20.50
N ALA A 587 -18.58 -11.64 20.25
CA ALA A 587 -19.74 -10.96 19.66
C ALA A 587 -19.43 -10.26 18.33
N ILE A 588 -18.51 -10.83 17.55
CA ILE A 588 -18.19 -10.32 16.21
C ILE A 588 -19.26 -10.79 15.23
N ARG A 589 -19.74 -9.87 14.39
CA ARG A 589 -20.61 -10.16 13.23
C ARG A 589 -19.74 -10.25 11.98
N PRO A 590 -19.44 -11.46 11.46
CA PRO A 590 -18.60 -11.60 10.29
C PRO A 590 -19.32 -11.15 9.01
N GLU A 591 -18.54 -10.64 8.06
CA GLU A 591 -19.03 -10.18 6.77
C GLU A 591 -19.39 -11.33 5.83
N GLN A 592 -20.53 -11.22 5.15
CA GLN A 592 -21.04 -12.29 4.29
C GLN A 592 -20.65 -12.15 2.82
N PHE A 593 -20.08 -11.00 2.40
CA PHE A 593 -19.70 -10.78 1.01
C PHE A 593 -18.65 -11.77 0.49
N LEU A 594 -17.79 -12.32 1.37
CA LEU A 594 -16.84 -13.38 1.01
C LEU A 594 -17.51 -14.68 0.57
N HIS A 595 -18.58 -15.08 1.26
CA HIS A 595 -19.36 -16.27 0.91
C HIS A 595 -20.08 -16.11 -0.44
N ALA A 596 -20.36 -14.87 -0.85
CA ALA A 596 -20.90 -14.55 -2.16
C ALA A 596 -19.84 -14.42 -3.26
N GLY A 597 -18.55 -14.64 -2.95
CA GLY A 597 -17.44 -14.56 -3.92
C GLY A 597 -16.83 -13.16 -4.09
N LEU A 598 -17.16 -12.20 -3.22
CA LEU A 598 -16.59 -10.85 -3.22
C LEU A 598 -15.58 -10.67 -2.08
N GLN A 599 -14.60 -9.79 -2.27
CA GLN A 599 -13.72 -9.34 -1.19
C GLN A 599 -14.00 -7.88 -0.88
N GLY A 600 -13.68 -7.43 0.34
CA GLY A 600 -13.90 -6.04 0.70
C GLY A 600 -13.34 -5.62 2.05
N ILE A 601 -13.27 -4.31 2.23
CA ILE A 601 -12.90 -3.64 3.48
C ILE A 601 -13.91 -2.57 3.85
N ARG A 602 -13.95 -2.22 5.14
CA ARG A 602 -14.94 -1.32 5.73
C ARG A 602 -14.26 -0.16 6.46
N ARG A 603 -14.84 1.03 6.31
CA ARG A 603 -14.49 2.23 7.08
C ARG A 603 -15.75 2.80 7.72
N LYS A 604 -15.57 3.62 8.75
CA LYS A 604 -16.66 4.32 9.42
C LYS A 604 -16.32 5.78 9.70
N ASP A 605 -17.33 6.63 9.60
CA ASP A 605 -17.27 8.01 10.08
C ASP A 605 -18.60 8.38 10.75
N GLN A 606 -18.84 9.67 11.00
CA GLN A 606 -20.09 10.15 11.61
C GLN A 606 -21.32 9.93 10.71
N GLY A 607 -21.13 9.79 9.40
CA GLY A 607 -22.18 9.56 8.41
C GLY A 607 -22.54 8.08 8.23
N GLY A 608 -21.76 7.16 8.79
CA GLY A 608 -22.04 5.71 8.77
C GLY A 608 -20.89 4.91 8.18
N HIS A 609 -21.22 3.74 7.62
CA HIS A 609 -20.25 2.81 7.05
C HIS A 609 -19.96 3.10 5.57
N TRP A 610 -18.71 2.86 5.18
CA TRP A 610 -18.25 2.84 3.79
C TRP A 610 -17.62 1.48 3.50
N TYR A 611 -17.98 0.90 2.37
CA TYR A 611 -17.44 -0.37 1.90
C TYR A 611 -16.74 -0.18 0.56
N PHE A 612 -15.56 -0.77 0.41
CA PHE A 612 -14.99 -1.09 -0.88
C PHE A 612 -15.18 -2.58 -1.12
N LEU A 613 -15.94 -2.94 -2.15
CA LEU A 613 -16.19 -4.31 -2.57
C LEU A 613 -15.56 -4.55 -3.93
N VAL A 614 -14.93 -5.70 -4.14
CA VAL A 614 -14.31 -6.08 -5.40
C VAL A 614 -14.54 -7.56 -5.70
N ASN A 615 -14.85 -7.86 -6.96
CA ASN A 615 -14.92 -9.21 -7.47
C ASN A 615 -13.58 -9.60 -8.11
N ARG A 616 -12.67 -10.18 -7.32
CA ARG A 616 -11.40 -10.76 -7.82
C ARG A 616 -11.56 -12.18 -8.37
N GLY A 617 -12.79 -12.72 -8.37
CA GLY A 617 -13.12 -14.05 -8.87
C GLY A 617 -13.23 -14.10 -10.39
N LYS A 618 -13.70 -15.25 -10.90
CA LYS A 618 -13.87 -15.50 -12.35
C LYS A 618 -15.32 -15.39 -12.82
N THR A 619 -16.27 -15.30 -11.90
CA THR A 619 -17.71 -15.34 -12.19
C THR A 619 -18.36 -14.06 -11.69
N ALA A 620 -19.36 -13.58 -12.42
CA ALA A 620 -20.18 -12.46 -11.95
C ALA A 620 -20.95 -12.84 -10.68
N VAL A 621 -21.19 -11.86 -9.83
CA VAL A 621 -21.98 -11.97 -8.60
C VAL A 621 -23.20 -11.06 -8.73
N ASP A 622 -24.40 -11.59 -8.51
CA ASP A 622 -25.65 -10.84 -8.35
C ASP A 622 -26.36 -11.40 -7.11
N ALA A 623 -26.22 -10.72 -5.97
CA ALA A 623 -26.68 -11.22 -4.69
C ALA A 623 -27.17 -10.10 -3.76
N TYR A 624 -28.12 -10.43 -2.88
CA TYR A 624 -28.49 -9.59 -1.75
C TYR A 624 -27.57 -9.89 -0.57
N LEU A 625 -26.78 -8.91 -0.15
CA LEU A 625 -25.75 -9.06 0.88
C LEU A 625 -26.15 -8.27 2.12
N PRO A 626 -26.14 -8.87 3.33
CA PRO A 626 -26.34 -8.11 4.55
C PRO A 626 -25.12 -7.22 4.81
N LEU A 627 -25.37 -5.92 4.97
CA LEU A 627 -24.36 -4.93 5.35
C LEU A 627 -24.68 -4.33 6.73
N ARG A 628 -23.77 -3.54 7.29
CA ARG A 628 -24.00 -2.77 8.52
C ARG A 628 -24.58 -1.43 8.13
N GLY A 629 -25.74 -1.10 8.70
CA GLY A 629 -26.51 0.09 8.35
C GLY A 629 -27.88 -0.24 7.78
N LYS A 630 -28.63 0.80 7.41
CA LYS A 630 -30.05 0.67 7.03
C LYS A 630 -30.42 1.26 5.67
N ASN A 631 -29.61 2.18 5.14
CA ASN A 631 -29.88 2.85 3.87
C ASN A 631 -28.57 3.17 3.18
N PHE A 632 -28.48 2.91 1.87
CA PHE A 632 -27.21 2.90 1.17
C PHE A 632 -27.26 3.58 -0.20
N LEU A 633 -26.08 3.93 -0.70
CA LEU A 633 -25.79 4.24 -2.10
C LEU A 633 -24.76 3.26 -2.65
N LEU A 634 -24.90 2.93 -3.93
CA LEU A 634 -23.83 2.37 -4.75
C LEU A 634 -23.15 3.51 -5.52
N MET A 635 -21.83 3.44 -5.64
CA MET A 635 -21.02 4.42 -6.35
C MET A 635 -19.96 3.70 -7.19
N ASN A 636 -20.02 3.82 -8.51
CA ASN A 636 -19.09 3.15 -9.43
C ASN A 636 -17.72 3.88 -9.47
N PRO A 637 -16.63 3.30 -8.94
CA PRO A 637 -15.31 3.92 -8.97
C PRO A 637 -14.71 4.02 -10.38
N MET A 638 -15.31 3.41 -11.41
CA MET A 638 -14.92 3.56 -12.81
C MET A 638 -15.65 4.73 -13.49
N ALA A 639 -16.90 5.05 -13.10
CA ALA A 639 -17.72 6.11 -13.69
C ALA A 639 -18.21 7.14 -12.65
N GLU A 640 -17.70 8.37 -12.69
CA GLU A 640 -17.89 9.38 -11.62
C GLU A 640 -19.36 9.66 -11.28
N HIS A 641 -20.23 9.67 -12.29
CA HIS A 641 -21.64 10.04 -12.15
C HIS A 641 -22.59 8.86 -11.88
N GLU A 642 -22.09 7.63 -11.88
CA GLU A 642 -22.91 6.46 -11.57
C GLU A 642 -23.00 6.27 -10.06
N ILE A 643 -23.99 6.96 -9.49
CA ILE A 643 -24.33 6.92 -8.07
C ILE A 643 -25.85 6.73 -7.96
N GLY A 644 -26.28 5.80 -7.11
CA GLY A 644 -27.72 5.54 -6.94
C GLY A 644 -28.04 4.63 -5.78
N ARG A 645 -29.30 4.65 -5.36
CA ARG A 645 -29.82 3.83 -4.27
C ARG A 645 -30.04 2.38 -4.75
N PRO A 646 -29.40 1.37 -4.14
CA PRO A 646 -29.57 -0.02 -4.54
C PRO A 646 -30.98 -0.54 -4.23
N GLN A 647 -31.35 -1.64 -4.88
CA GLN A 647 -32.44 -2.48 -4.41
C GLN A 647 -32.04 -3.07 -3.04
N MET A 648 -32.93 -2.92 -2.05
CA MET A 648 -32.71 -3.39 -0.68
C MET A 648 -33.88 -4.24 -0.20
N LYS A 649 -33.58 -5.23 0.64
CA LYS A 649 -34.58 -6.08 1.31
C LYS A 649 -34.35 -6.04 2.81
N GLN A 650 -35.43 -6.09 3.58
CA GLN A 650 -35.37 -6.25 5.02
C GLN A 650 -35.56 -7.74 5.36
N VAL A 651 -34.60 -8.33 6.08
CA VAL A 651 -34.67 -9.72 6.56
C VAL A 651 -34.46 -9.70 8.07
N GLY A 652 -35.56 -9.82 8.83
CA GLY A 652 -35.54 -9.53 10.27
C GLY A 652 -35.10 -8.08 10.53
N ASP A 653 -34.09 -7.89 11.38
CA ASP A 653 -33.50 -6.57 11.66
C ASP A 653 -32.37 -6.17 10.70
N GLU A 654 -31.97 -7.05 9.78
CA GLU A 654 -30.88 -6.79 8.83
C GLU A 654 -31.37 -6.24 7.49
N THR A 655 -30.70 -5.20 7.00
CA THR A 655 -30.87 -4.71 5.63
C THR A 655 -29.89 -5.43 4.70
N GLN A 656 -30.43 -6.08 3.68
CA GLN A 656 -29.65 -6.69 2.60
C GLN A 656 -29.66 -5.81 1.36
N VAL A 657 -28.48 -5.56 0.80
CA VAL A 657 -28.25 -4.71 -0.37
C VAL A 657 -27.94 -5.57 -1.57
N ARG A 658 -28.64 -5.35 -2.69
CA ARG A 658 -28.35 -6.05 -3.95
C ARG A 658 -27.06 -5.51 -4.59
N ILE A 659 -26.05 -6.34 -4.69
CA ILE A 659 -24.76 -6.06 -5.32
C ILE A 659 -24.64 -6.91 -6.59
N GLU A 660 -24.38 -6.24 -7.71
CA GLU A 660 -24.13 -6.85 -9.02
C GLU A 660 -22.73 -6.43 -9.49
N LEU A 661 -21.80 -7.38 -9.59
CA LEU A 661 -20.41 -7.14 -10.01
C LEU A 661 -19.90 -8.26 -10.93
N ALA A 662 -19.48 -7.89 -12.14
CA ALA A 662 -18.75 -8.77 -13.02
C ALA A 662 -17.35 -9.08 -12.48
N ALA A 663 -16.70 -10.11 -13.01
CA ALA A 663 -15.32 -10.45 -12.67
C ALA A 663 -14.37 -9.28 -13.01
N GLY A 664 -13.62 -8.79 -12.02
CA GLY A 664 -12.71 -7.65 -12.13
C GLY A 664 -13.31 -6.30 -11.72
N GLU A 665 -14.63 -6.21 -11.50
CA GLU A 665 -15.30 -4.98 -11.09
C GLU A 665 -15.20 -4.72 -9.58
N SER A 666 -15.32 -3.44 -9.23
CA SER A 666 -15.37 -2.97 -7.84
C SER A 666 -16.46 -1.92 -7.66
N MET A 667 -16.93 -1.76 -6.42
CA MET A 667 -18.01 -0.86 -6.04
C MET A 667 -17.72 -0.24 -4.69
N ILE A 668 -18.07 1.03 -4.54
CA ILE A 668 -18.18 1.67 -3.23
C ILE A 668 -19.65 1.60 -2.78
N VAL A 669 -19.87 1.11 -1.56
CA VAL A 669 -21.19 1.12 -0.91
C VAL A 669 -21.13 2.05 0.28
N ARG A 670 -21.95 3.10 0.28
CA ARG A 670 -21.96 4.14 1.32
C ARG A 670 -23.27 4.08 2.09
N GLU A 671 -23.22 3.99 3.41
CA GLU A 671 -24.37 4.23 4.26
C GLU A 671 -24.74 5.73 4.25
N ILE A 672 -26.02 6.02 4.15
CA ILE A 672 -26.56 7.38 4.17
C ILE A 672 -27.73 7.49 5.15
N PRO A 673 -28.03 8.71 5.66
CA PRO A 673 -29.23 8.96 6.47
C PRO A 673 -30.52 8.44 5.82
N LEU A 674 -31.47 7.98 6.65
CA LEU A 674 -32.73 7.37 6.21
C LEU A 674 -33.63 8.35 5.43
N ASP A 675 -33.55 9.64 5.75
CA ASP A 675 -34.33 10.72 5.14
C ASP A 675 -33.65 11.28 3.87
N GLN A 676 -32.41 10.88 3.59
CA GLN A 676 -31.69 11.36 2.42
C GLN A 676 -32.23 10.73 1.13
N LYS A 677 -32.74 11.59 0.24
CA LYS A 677 -33.26 11.19 -1.07
C LYS A 677 -32.12 11.06 -2.07
N ALA A 678 -32.12 9.98 -2.85
CA ALA A 678 -31.22 9.75 -3.97
C ALA A 678 -31.99 9.09 -5.13
N ALA A 679 -31.48 9.23 -6.36
CA ALA A 679 -32.02 8.49 -7.50
C ALA A 679 -31.75 6.99 -7.32
N ASP A 680 -32.63 6.14 -7.83
CA ASP A 680 -32.46 4.69 -7.75
C ASP A 680 -31.33 4.22 -8.67
N TRP A 681 -30.61 3.20 -8.22
CA TRP A 681 -29.63 2.48 -9.02
C TRP A 681 -30.37 1.73 -10.13
N VAL A 682 -29.96 1.96 -11.37
CA VAL A 682 -30.57 1.30 -12.52
C VAL A 682 -29.85 -0.02 -12.76
N TYR A 683 -30.48 -1.13 -12.36
CA TYR A 683 -30.07 -2.45 -12.77
C TYR A 683 -30.50 -2.68 -14.22
N HIS A 684 -29.66 -3.37 -14.99
CA HIS A 684 -29.92 -3.63 -16.40
C HIS A 684 -30.11 -5.13 -16.63
N GLU A 685 -31.07 -5.48 -17.49
CA GLU A 685 -31.17 -6.82 -18.06
C GLU A 685 -31.24 -6.76 -19.58
N LYS A 686 -30.89 -7.88 -20.23
CA LYS A 686 -30.96 -8.01 -21.68
C LYS A 686 -32.41 -7.83 -22.14
N ALA A 687 -32.63 -6.95 -23.11
CA ALA A 687 -33.93 -6.72 -23.75
C ALA A 687 -34.08 -7.48 -25.08
N GLY A 688 -33.01 -8.14 -25.54
CA GLY A 688 -32.97 -8.93 -26.77
C GLY A 688 -31.58 -9.52 -27.00
N GLU A 689 -31.43 -10.21 -28.12
CA GLU A 689 -30.14 -10.78 -28.54
C GLU A 689 -29.14 -9.69 -28.96
N PRO A 690 -27.83 -9.97 -28.90
CA PRO A 690 -26.81 -9.08 -29.43
C PRO A 690 -27.05 -8.76 -30.92
N ILE A 691 -26.88 -7.49 -31.27
CA ILE A 691 -27.06 -7.01 -32.64
C ILE A 691 -25.84 -7.43 -33.47
N ALA A 692 -26.09 -8.05 -34.63
CA ALA A 692 -25.05 -8.49 -35.54
C ALA A 692 -24.29 -7.29 -36.15
N TRP A 693 -22.97 -7.37 -36.14
CA TRP A 693 -22.10 -6.44 -36.86
C TRP A 693 -22.07 -6.86 -38.32
N GLY A 694 -22.79 -6.13 -39.18
CA GLY A 694 -22.95 -6.49 -40.59
C GLY A 694 -21.89 -5.91 -41.53
N GLN A 695 -20.86 -5.23 -41.03
CA GLN A 695 -19.99 -4.39 -41.85
C GLN A 695 -18.50 -4.57 -41.56
N GLU A 696 -17.71 -4.31 -42.60
CA GLU A 696 -16.25 -4.31 -42.56
C GLU A 696 -15.72 -3.26 -41.57
N TRP A 697 -14.68 -3.61 -40.84
CA TRP A 697 -13.92 -2.70 -39.97
C TRP A 697 -12.74 -2.13 -40.74
N ARG A 698 -12.68 -0.79 -40.84
CA ARG A 698 -11.50 -0.08 -41.35
C ARG A 698 -10.54 0.20 -40.20
N VAL A 699 -9.27 -0.17 -40.36
CA VAL A 699 -8.22 -0.04 -39.33
C VAL A 699 -7.15 0.95 -39.79
N GLU A 700 -7.04 2.07 -39.08
CA GLU A 700 -6.07 3.14 -39.35
C GLU A 700 -5.10 3.32 -38.19
N PHE A 701 -3.79 3.35 -38.46
CA PHE A 701 -2.78 3.52 -37.42
C PHE A 701 -2.55 4.99 -37.09
N GLY A 702 -2.50 5.28 -35.79
CA GLY A 702 -2.25 6.61 -35.23
C GLY A 702 -0.82 6.76 -34.75
N GLN A 703 -0.64 7.36 -33.56
CA GLN A 703 0.68 7.58 -33.00
C GLN A 703 1.32 6.24 -32.59
N GLY A 704 2.58 6.03 -32.99
CA GLY A 704 3.33 4.83 -32.64
C GLY A 704 4.59 4.65 -33.48
N GLY A 705 5.22 3.49 -33.33
CA GLY A 705 6.42 3.12 -34.09
C GLY A 705 6.73 1.63 -33.98
N PRO A 706 7.78 1.13 -34.64
CA PRO A 706 8.88 1.89 -35.26
C PRO A 706 8.49 2.58 -36.58
N LYS A 707 7.54 2.01 -37.32
CA LYS A 707 6.97 2.58 -38.54
C LYS A 707 5.46 2.38 -38.50
N SER A 708 4.70 3.39 -38.95
CA SER A 708 3.25 3.27 -39.05
C SER A 708 2.88 2.25 -40.13
N PRO A 709 2.11 1.19 -39.81
CA PRO A 709 1.60 0.27 -40.81
C PRO A 709 0.59 0.93 -41.75
N ALA A 710 0.31 0.26 -42.88
CA ALA A 710 -0.71 0.71 -43.82
C ALA A 710 -2.13 0.49 -43.25
N THR A 711 -3.07 1.31 -43.71
CA THR A 711 -4.51 1.10 -43.44
C THR A 711 -4.98 -0.18 -44.13
N PHE A 712 -5.84 -0.93 -43.47
CA PHE A 712 -6.45 -2.14 -44.02
C PHE A 712 -7.88 -2.31 -43.48
N SER A 713 -8.58 -3.31 -44.01
CA SER A 713 -9.93 -3.64 -43.61
C SER A 713 -10.07 -5.10 -43.16
N LEU A 714 -11.03 -5.38 -42.28
CA LEU A 714 -11.33 -6.71 -41.76
C LEU A 714 -12.83 -6.96 -41.65
N THR A 715 -13.27 -8.16 -42.02
CA THR A 715 -14.62 -8.65 -41.71
C THR A 715 -14.68 -9.39 -40.38
N GLU A 716 -13.55 -9.94 -39.92
CA GLU A 716 -13.40 -10.62 -38.64
C GLU A 716 -12.28 -9.96 -37.83
N LEU A 717 -12.59 -9.57 -36.60
CA LEU A 717 -11.63 -8.96 -35.70
C LEU A 717 -10.59 -9.98 -35.25
N ARG A 718 -9.33 -9.55 -35.29
CA ARG A 718 -8.16 -10.33 -34.88
C ARG A 718 -7.03 -9.36 -34.54
N PRO A 719 -6.00 -9.80 -33.78
CA PRO A 719 -4.85 -8.96 -33.50
C PRO A 719 -4.24 -8.41 -34.79
N TRP A 720 -3.91 -7.10 -34.84
CA TRP A 720 -3.26 -6.54 -36.03
C TRP A 720 -1.89 -7.16 -36.28
N THR A 721 -1.27 -7.75 -35.24
CA THR A 721 0.01 -8.46 -35.33
C THR A 721 -0.06 -9.74 -36.17
N GLU A 722 -1.27 -10.23 -36.49
CA GLU A 722 -1.47 -11.35 -37.40
C GLU A 722 -1.53 -10.93 -38.88
N GLN A 723 -1.55 -9.62 -39.17
CA GLN A 723 -1.47 -9.15 -40.55
C GLN A 723 -0.09 -9.45 -41.17
N VAL A 724 -0.07 -9.57 -42.49
CA VAL A 724 1.16 -9.83 -43.26
C VAL A 724 1.99 -8.55 -43.32
N GLY A 725 3.22 -8.62 -42.79
CA GLY A 725 4.19 -7.53 -42.82
C GLY A 725 4.84 -7.27 -41.45
N GLU A 726 6.12 -6.92 -41.45
CA GLU A 726 6.87 -6.66 -40.22
C GLU A 726 6.41 -5.39 -39.50
N ASP A 727 5.94 -4.39 -40.24
CA ASP A 727 5.45 -3.13 -39.68
C ASP A 727 4.32 -3.40 -38.67
N TYR A 728 3.38 -4.30 -38.97
CA TYR A 728 2.29 -4.65 -38.06
C TYR A 728 2.77 -5.39 -36.80
N ARG A 729 3.71 -6.33 -36.95
CA ARG A 729 4.23 -7.16 -35.84
C ARG A 729 5.05 -6.36 -34.84
N ASN A 730 5.79 -5.38 -35.34
CA ASN A 730 6.71 -4.57 -34.54
C ASN A 730 6.07 -3.28 -34.03
N PHE A 731 4.87 -2.92 -34.50
CA PHE A 731 4.20 -1.69 -34.09
C PHE A 731 3.78 -1.72 -32.62
N SER A 732 4.02 -0.61 -31.94
CA SER A 732 3.38 -0.26 -30.66
C SER A 732 2.90 1.18 -30.71
N GLY A 733 1.65 1.39 -30.31
CA GLY A 733 0.93 2.63 -30.49
C GLY A 733 -0.57 2.41 -30.60
N SER A 734 -1.27 3.37 -31.21
CA SER A 734 -2.73 3.35 -31.37
C SER A 734 -3.15 2.90 -32.78
N ALA A 735 -4.26 2.18 -32.90
CA ALA A 735 -5.00 2.04 -34.16
C ALA A 735 -6.51 2.25 -33.94
N ARG A 736 -7.13 3.01 -34.85
CA ARG A 736 -8.55 3.32 -34.87
C ARG A 736 -9.29 2.33 -35.77
N TYR A 737 -10.25 1.64 -35.18
CA TYR A 737 -11.19 0.74 -35.82
C TYR A 737 -12.49 1.50 -36.08
N THR A 738 -12.91 1.59 -37.34
CA THR A 738 -14.16 2.27 -37.73
C THR A 738 -15.10 1.28 -38.41
N THR A 739 -16.35 1.24 -37.97
CA THR A 739 -17.42 0.50 -38.63
C THR A 739 -18.75 1.23 -38.47
N THR A 740 -19.82 0.68 -39.04
CA THR A 740 -21.18 1.14 -38.71
C THR A 740 -22.06 -0.01 -38.26
N ILE A 741 -23.06 0.32 -37.44
CA ILE A 741 -24.09 -0.59 -36.98
C ILE A 741 -25.46 -0.01 -37.30
N LYS A 742 -26.33 -0.84 -37.88
CA LYS A 742 -27.70 -0.45 -38.23
C LYS A 742 -28.66 -0.97 -37.17
N LEU A 743 -29.28 -0.06 -36.44
CA LEU A 743 -30.35 -0.33 -35.49
C LEU A 743 -31.71 -0.28 -36.20
N GLY A 744 -32.72 -0.90 -35.59
CA GLY A 744 -34.10 -0.89 -36.09
C GLY A 744 -34.74 0.51 -36.09
N GLU A 745 -36.04 0.56 -36.39
CA GLU A 745 -36.81 1.82 -36.45
C GLU A 745 -36.84 2.54 -35.09
N THR A 746 -36.66 1.82 -33.99
CA THR A 746 -36.51 2.36 -32.64
C THR A 746 -35.22 1.86 -32.01
N ALA A 747 -34.42 2.77 -31.45
CA ALA A 747 -33.29 2.41 -30.60
C ALA A 747 -33.80 2.11 -29.17
N ALA A 748 -33.20 1.12 -28.51
CA ALA A 748 -33.42 0.89 -27.08
C ALA A 748 -32.87 2.06 -26.25
N ALA A 749 -33.44 2.27 -25.06
CA ALA A 749 -33.01 3.34 -24.16
C ALA A 749 -31.55 3.18 -23.69
N ALA A 750 -31.06 1.95 -23.62
CA ALA A 750 -29.68 1.65 -23.26
C ALA A 750 -29.15 0.44 -24.05
N TYR A 751 -27.85 0.43 -24.28
CA TYR A 751 -27.13 -0.69 -24.88
C TYR A 751 -25.88 -1.01 -24.08
N MET A 752 -25.57 -2.30 -23.94
CA MET A 752 -24.27 -2.77 -23.49
C MET A 752 -23.37 -2.92 -24.71
N LEU A 753 -22.28 -2.15 -24.77
CA LEU A 753 -21.18 -2.38 -25.69
C LEU A 753 -20.13 -3.22 -24.96
N ASP A 754 -19.94 -4.45 -25.42
CA ASP A 754 -18.88 -5.35 -24.95
C ASP A 754 -17.83 -5.46 -26.05
N LEU A 755 -16.59 -5.07 -25.75
CA LEU A 755 -15.49 -5.14 -26.71
C LEU A 755 -14.81 -6.52 -26.75
N GLY A 756 -15.17 -7.43 -25.85
CA GLY A 756 -14.49 -8.70 -25.68
C GLY A 756 -13.04 -8.49 -25.26
N GLU A 757 -12.11 -9.11 -25.98
CA GLU A 757 -10.68 -8.96 -25.73
C GLU A 757 -10.11 -7.71 -26.41
N VAL A 758 -9.37 -6.91 -25.64
CA VAL A 758 -8.70 -5.67 -26.08
C VAL A 758 -7.26 -5.71 -25.60
N ALA A 759 -6.31 -5.42 -26.50
CA ALA A 759 -4.88 -5.32 -26.20
C ALA A 759 -4.39 -3.89 -26.49
N ASP A 760 -4.40 -2.96 -25.53
CA ASP A 760 -4.69 -3.16 -24.09
C ASP A 760 -5.64 -2.08 -23.49
N SER A 761 -5.98 -1.04 -24.24
CA SER A 761 -6.95 -0.02 -23.85
C SER A 761 -7.69 0.52 -25.08
N ALA A 762 -8.92 0.99 -24.90
CA ALA A 762 -9.82 1.41 -25.97
C ALA A 762 -10.53 2.73 -25.63
N ASP A 763 -10.44 3.70 -26.54
CA ASP A 763 -11.27 4.91 -26.54
C ASP A 763 -12.43 4.75 -27.52
N VAL A 764 -13.66 4.86 -27.03
CA VAL A 764 -14.88 4.60 -27.81
C VAL A 764 -15.58 5.90 -28.17
N ARG A 765 -15.94 6.04 -29.45
CA ARG A 765 -16.80 7.09 -29.97
C ARG A 765 -17.98 6.52 -30.74
N VAL A 766 -19.13 7.14 -30.56
CA VAL A 766 -20.36 6.81 -31.30
C VAL A 766 -20.86 8.09 -31.95
N ASN A 767 -21.06 8.08 -33.27
CA ASN A 767 -21.49 9.24 -34.05
C ASN A 767 -20.62 10.49 -33.80
N GLY A 768 -19.30 10.30 -33.65
CA GLY A 768 -18.32 11.36 -33.38
C GLY A 768 -18.24 11.84 -31.93
N LYS A 769 -19.11 11.37 -31.03
CA LYS A 769 -19.07 11.71 -29.59
C LYS A 769 -18.24 10.70 -28.82
N SER A 770 -17.28 11.15 -28.01
CA SER A 770 -16.57 10.27 -27.05
C SER A 770 -17.51 9.85 -25.93
N VAL A 771 -17.60 8.54 -25.70
CA VAL A 771 -18.58 7.95 -24.77
C VAL A 771 -17.96 7.08 -23.69
N ALA A 772 -16.79 6.49 -23.94
CA ALA A 772 -16.11 5.65 -22.95
C ALA A 772 -14.60 5.57 -23.21
N ARG A 773 -13.87 5.32 -22.13
CA ARG A 773 -12.45 4.91 -22.14
C ARG A 773 -12.33 3.63 -21.32
N LEU A 774 -12.03 2.53 -21.97
CA LEU A 774 -11.98 1.19 -21.39
C LEU A 774 -10.52 0.77 -21.29
N TRP A 775 -10.00 0.68 -20.06
CA TRP A 775 -8.58 0.44 -19.77
C TRP A 775 -8.36 -0.71 -18.78
N ALA A 776 -9.45 -1.34 -18.32
CA ALA A 776 -9.44 -2.46 -17.41
C ALA A 776 -10.53 -3.47 -17.81
N ARG A 777 -10.36 -4.71 -17.35
CA ARG A 777 -11.34 -5.79 -17.53
C ARG A 777 -12.50 -5.63 -16.52
N PRO A 778 -13.74 -5.94 -16.91
CA PRO A 778 -14.18 -6.24 -18.28
C PRO A 778 -14.21 -4.99 -19.17
N PHE A 779 -13.93 -5.15 -20.48
CA PHE A 779 -13.97 -4.04 -21.46
C PHE A 779 -15.41 -3.79 -21.94
N THR A 780 -16.29 -3.50 -20.99
CA THR A 780 -17.73 -3.32 -21.20
C THR A 780 -18.19 -1.95 -20.73
N VAL A 781 -19.19 -1.37 -21.41
CA VAL A 781 -19.85 -0.14 -20.98
C VAL A 781 -21.33 -0.13 -21.32
N VAL A 782 -22.16 0.38 -20.40
CA VAL A 782 -23.57 0.66 -20.65
C VAL A 782 -23.71 2.09 -21.18
N LEU A 783 -24.27 2.23 -22.37
CA LEU A 783 -24.47 3.50 -23.06
C LEU A 783 -25.96 3.84 -23.13
N LYS A 784 -26.36 4.94 -22.49
CA LYS A 784 -27.75 5.42 -22.42
C LYS A 784 -27.97 6.57 -23.40
N ASP A 785 -29.02 6.50 -24.20
CA ASP A 785 -29.42 7.56 -25.14
C ASP A 785 -28.30 8.02 -26.10
N VAL A 786 -27.35 7.13 -26.40
CA VAL A 786 -26.19 7.41 -27.28
C VAL A 786 -26.49 7.06 -28.73
N PHE A 787 -27.22 5.98 -28.95
CA PHE A 787 -27.50 5.45 -30.29
C PHE A 787 -28.81 6.01 -30.85
N ARG A 788 -28.85 6.20 -32.17
CA ARG A 788 -30.05 6.61 -32.92
C ARG A 788 -30.62 5.47 -33.74
N ALA A 789 -31.90 5.56 -34.11
CA ALA A 789 -32.50 4.64 -35.08
C ALA A 789 -31.73 4.67 -36.42
N GLY A 790 -31.67 3.54 -37.11
CA GLY A 790 -30.89 3.41 -38.35
C GLY A 790 -29.38 3.34 -38.11
N GLU A 791 -28.60 4.01 -38.96
CA GLU A 791 -27.14 3.85 -39.00
C GLU A 791 -26.40 4.69 -37.94
N ASN A 792 -25.47 4.03 -37.25
CA ASN A 792 -24.57 4.63 -36.27
C ASN A 792 -23.12 4.32 -36.64
N VAL A 793 -22.26 5.34 -36.61
CA VAL A 793 -20.82 5.17 -36.83
C VAL A 793 -20.14 4.88 -35.49
N ILE A 794 -19.33 3.83 -35.44
CA ILE A 794 -18.59 3.40 -34.26
C ILE A 794 -17.10 3.52 -34.56
N GLU A 795 -16.39 4.27 -33.72
CA GLU A 795 -14.93 4.36 -33.74
C GLU A 795 -14.37 3.85 -32.41
N ILE A 796 -13.41 2.93 -32.48
CA ILE A 796 -12.70 2.39 -31.31
C ILE A 796 -11.21 2.56 -31.55
N GLU A 797 -10.57 3.47 -30.82
CA GLU A 797 -9.11 3.64 -30.86
C GLU A 797 -8.46 2.76 -29.80
N VAL A 798 -7.75 1.71 -30.25
CA VAL A 798 -7.06 0.78 -29.37
C VAL A 798 -5.58 1.11 -29.30
N THR A 799 -5.03 1.16 -28.09
CA THR A 799 -3.59 1.35 -27.84
C THR A 799 -3.02 0.18 -27.05
N ASN A 800 -1.92 -0.40 -27.53
CA ASN A 800 -1.21 -1.51 -26.88
C ASN A 800 -0.02 -1.04 -26.03
N VAL A 801 0.52 -1.96 -25.23
CA VAL A 801 1.81 -1.76 -24.54
C VAL A 801 3.00 -1.68 -25.51
N ALA A 802 4.10 -1.08 -25.07
CA ALA A 802 5.31 -0.83 -25.87
C ALA A 802 6.16 -2.07 -26.24
N ALA A 803 5.77 -3.26 -25.76
CA ALA A 803 6.55 -4.49 -25.83
C ALA A 803 7.05 -4.85 -27.25
N ASN A 804 6.16 -4.77 -28.26
CA ASN A 804 6.50 -5.20 -29.63
C ASN A 804 7.58 -4.29 -30.25
N ARG A 805 7.52 -2.99 -29.99
CA ARG A 805 8.54 -2.03 -30.44
C ARG A 805 9.87 -2.20 -29.69
N ILE A 806 9.83 -2.51 -28.39
CA ILE A 806 11.05 -2.79 -27.62
C ILE A 806 11.73 -4.08 -28.11
N ALA A 807 10.95 -5.14 -28.37
CA ALA A 807 11.47 -6.37 -28.95
C ALA A 807 12.13 -6.12 -30.32
N TYR A 808 11.51 -5.29 -31.17
CA TYR A 808 12.10 -4.85 -32.43
C TYR A 808 13.42 -4.10 -32.24
N MET A 809 13.49 -3.17 -31.28
CA MET A 809 14.72 -2.44 -30.98
C MET A 809 15.86 -3.36 -30.56
N ASP A 810 15.59 -4.36 -29.72
CA ASP A 810 16.60 -5.33 -29.31
C ASP A 810 17.04 -6.25 -30.47
N ARG A 811 16.10 -6.74 -31.28
CA ARG A 811 16.43 -7.55 -32.48
C ARG A 811 17.25 -6.77 -33.51
N THR A 812 17.05 -5.47 -33.60
CA THR A 812 17.78 -4.56 -34.50
C THR A 812 18.97 -3.87 -33.85
N GLN A 813 19.33 -4.27 -32.62
CA GLN A 813 20.48 -3.77 -31.86
C GLN A 813 20.49 -2.25 -31.67
N GLN A 814 19.31 -1.62 -31.57
CA GLN A 814 19.20 -0.21 -31.25
C GLN A 814 19.65 0.05 -29.82
N LYS A 815 20.50 1.06 -29.62
CA LYS A 815 21.08 1.36 -28.31
C LYS A 815 20.12 2.17 -27.46
N TRP A 816 19.41 1.51 -26.53
CA TRP A 816 18.53 2.17 -25.54
C TRP A 816 18.81 1.79 -24.08
N LYS A 817 19.49 0.66 -23.83
CA LYS A 817 19.92 0.21 -22.50
C LYS A 817 21.22 0.92 -22.08
N ILE A 818 21.11 2.19 -21.69
CA ILE A 818 22.26 3.09 -21.46
C ILE A 818 22.47 3.48 -20.00
N PHE A 819 21.80 2.83 -19.06
CA PHE A 819 21.84 3.21 -17.65
C PHE A 819 23.07 2.60 -16.96
N LYS A 820 23.75 3.39 -16.12
CA LYS A 820 24.95 2.93 -15.40
C LYS A 820 24.60 1.83 -14.40
N GLU A 821 25.63 1.20 -13.82
CA GLU A 821 25.51 0.16 -12.79
C GLU A 821 24.71 -1.08 -13.25
N ILE A 822 23.46 -1.26 -12.82
CA ILE A 822 22.65 -2.45 -13.10
C ILE A 822 21.99 -2.43 -14.48
N ASN A 823 21.96 -1.27 -15.14
CA ASN A 823 21.24 -1.06 -16.40
C ASN A 823 19.74 -1.41 -16.28
N ILE A 824 19.20 -2.34 -17.08
CA ILE A 824 17.82 -2.85 -16.97
C ILE A 824 17.84 -4.37 -16.84
N VAL A 825 17.00 -4.89 -15.95
CA VAL A 825 16.84 -6.33 -15.71
C VAL A 825 15.39 -6.77 -15.94
N ASN A 826 15.21 -8.06 -16.17
CA ASN A 826 13.91 -8.72 -16.18
C ASN A 826 13.43 -9.03 -14.75
N ARG A 827 12.26 -9.65 -14.62
CA ARG A 827 11.67 -9.99 -13.31
C ARG A 827 12.48 -11.01 -12.50
N ASP A 828 13.32 -11.79 -13.16
CA ASP A 828 14.22 -12.77 -12.53
C ASP A 828 15.59 -12.16 -12.16
N TYR A 829 15.69 -10.82 -12.21
CA TYR A 829 16.91 -10.08 -11.90
C TYR A 829 18.09 -10.45 -12.82
N LYS A 830 17.80 -10.79 -14.08
CA LYS A 830 18.78 -11.02 -15.15
C LYS A 830 18.79 -9.86 -16.14
N PRO A 831 19.89 -9.60 -16.86
CA PRO A 831 19.89 -8.58 -17.91
C PRO A 831 18.69 -8.75 -18.84
N LEU A 832 17.92 -7.67 -19.03
CA LEU A 832 16.72 -7.74 -19.86
C LEU A 832 17.12 -8.03 -21.31
N ASP A 833 16.51 -9.06 -21.91
CA ASP A 833 16.62 -9.35 -23.33
C ASP A 833 15.22 -9.48 -23.94
N ALA A 834 14.78 -8.43 -24.64
CA ALA A 834 13.50 -8.41 -25.32
C ALA A 834 13.57 -9.00 -26.75
N SER A 835 14.76 -9.33 -27.26
CA SER A 835 14.88 -9.88 -28.62
C SER A 835 14.17 -11.23 -28.76
N THR A 836 14.10 -11.97 -27.65
CA THR A 836 13.46 -13.27 -27.51
C THR A 836 11.96 -13.20 -27.20
N TRP A 837 11.42 -12.00 -26.92
CA TRP A 837 10.00 -11.87 -26.60
C TRP A 837 9.14 -12.30 -27.79
N PRO A 838 8.08 -13.11 -27.57
CA PRO A 838 7.11 -13.39 -28.61
C PRO A 838 6.41 -12.09 -29.03
N VAL A 839 5.93 -12.06 -30.28
CA VAL A 839 5.06 -10.97 -30.72
C VAL A 839 3.78 -11.03 -29.90
N ARG A 840 3.48 -9.96 -29.16
CA ARG A 840 2.26 -9.87 -28.37
C ARG A 840 1.08 -9.54 -29.28
N PRO A 841 -0.09 -10.17 -29.08
CA PRO A 841 -1.34 -9.72 -29.66
C PRO A 841 -1.57 -8.23 -29.36
N ALA A 842 -2.09 -7.49 -30.33
CA ALA A 842 -2.37 -6.07 -30.20
C ALA A 842 -3.58 -5.67 -31.05
N GLY A 843 -4.40 -4.74 -30.55
CA GLY A 843 -5.59 -4.24 -31.23
C GLY A 843 -6.91 -4.72 -30.62
N LEU A 844 -8.00 -4.48 -31.36
CA LEU A 844 -9.34 -4.94 -31.01
C LEU A 844 -9.50 -6.39 -31.44
N ILE A 845 -9.50 -7.32 -30.48
CA ILE A 845 -9.48 -8.76 -30.72
C ILE A 845 -10.92 -9.29 -30.75
N GLY A 846 -11.79 -8.79 -29.86
CA GLY A 846 -13.20 -9.14 -29.84
C GLY A 846 -13.50 -10.45 -29.10
N PRO A 847 -14.67 -11.07 -29.36
CA PRO A 847 -15.73 -10.56 -30.22
C PRO A 847 -16.36 -9.30 -29.64
N VAL A 848 -16.72 -8.34 -30.50
CA VAL A 848 -17.47 -7.15 -30.09
C VAL A 848 -18.96 -7.46 -30.17
N SER A 849 -19.74 -7.01 -29.18
CA SER A 849 -21.20 -7.17 -29.19
C SER A 849 -21.90 -5.89 -28.72
N LEU A 850 -23.06 -5.61 -29.32
CA LEU A 850 -23.96 -4.54 -28.89
C LEU A 850 -25.30 -5.14 -28.49
N THR A 851 -25.60 -5.18 -27.20
CA THR A 851 -26.80 -5.84 -26.67
C THR A 851 -27.80 -4.80 -26.17
N PRO A 852 -29.06 -4.78 -26.65
CA PRO A 852 -30.08 -3.88 -26.11
C PRO A 852 -30.39 -4.22 -24.66
N LEU A 853 -30.49 -3.20 -23.81
CA LEU A 853 -30.81 -3.34 -22.40
C LEU A 853 -32.13 -2.66 -22.08
N LYS A 854 -32.77 -3.14 -21.02
CA LYS A 854 -33.88 -2.45 -20.34
C LYS A 854 -33.60 -2.41 -18.83
N ALA A 855 -34.23 -1.48 -18.13
CA ALA A 855 -34.15 -1.43 -16.67
C ALA A 855 -34.81 -2.68 -16.07
N LYS A 856 -34.18 -3.27 -15.06
CA LYS A 856 -34.60 -4.48 -14.33
C LYS A 856 -35.26 -4.13 -13.00
#